data_AF-A0A953XNV9-F1
#
_entry.id   AF-A0A953XNV9-F1
#
_cell.length_a   1.000
_cell.length_b   1.000
_cell.length_c   1.000
_cell.angle_alpha   90.00
_cell.angle_beta   90.00
_cell.angle_gamma   90.00
#
_symmetry.space_group_name_H-M   'P 1'
#
loop_
_entity.id
_entity.type
_entity.pdbx_description
1 polymer ?
#
loop_
_entity_poly.entity_id
_entity_poly.type
_entity_poly.pdbx_seq_one_letter_code
_entity_poly.pdbx_strand_id
1 'polypeptide(L)'
;MVTSLNKETARITELIKKEQLGEVETVWTEALEKAPTEIDTFLSLADKLAKAGHGEKAGNLLEQVVNKLDELGEHKKAATVLGELARVAPRNPNQKALAETVFGNAYGDLAGYANCVERAEEAAKGSDNKFVRELWSQLMFQPGDWVFHDAGWGLGEVKEIDAEAGELKIDFQSKEDHKVKLGAAAKFFRKLGEDDIMVLRAAHMDELKQRCKDDPVSVILTVLKAHNNKSNLKRIKAELVPAVIESKSWAKWWTGTRKELAQHQYIKLGTGTNPTIDRLVTAMTFEDETRERFDNAIHLFNKLDLLRRYIRDSEKGEARKDLLQYVANELKESVGGDGDLDERRRSGGTLAGDRIVVSFLIDDLRKAEKEVEVELPYDVDELVRASEDVLSRIEDVRDADYQQRSLERNLKLNEDAWAKTFGQAFLKDVPSLWDYIAKKLMDADHHAELRKALDAVNADGEKYPLQTLWVSRRGILGSDLPQGFEVAPANELFSKLLWTINKVLTRIERGENQLKEVLASLRAAMTERSSRLLTTAMDGLSEDRAAHLLHEVERCRGLSDIHQSTLRELLMKAFPALQAKAALTAADMHDEDGSGEILATERGLRKRQAELKNIQEEELPDVAKQIGEALAMGDVSENAELDAARERESRLKEAAKEIMDELKRVKVIDPATVDASVAGFGTKVSLKREDGKAKNYTILGRYEADHENFIISNESPIAQGILGKKPGEKAMVETPEGSVAYEVISVERAE
;
A
#
# COMPACT_ATOMS: atom_id res chain seq x y z
N MET A 1 26.70 -11.45 14.47
CA MET A 1 26.88 -12.88 14.76
C MET A 1 25.59 -13.47 15.30
N VAL A 2 25.10 -14.48 14.59
CA VAL A 2 24.04 -15.42 15.00
C VAL A 2 24.66 -16.28 16.12
N THR A 3 24.09 -16.30 17.32
CA THR A 3 24.59 -17.15 18.40
C THR A 3 24.27 -18.60 18.08
N SER A 4 25.20 -19.51 18.33
CA SER A 4 24.98 -20.96 18.14
C SER A 4 23.92 -21.51 19.10
N LEU A 5 23.60 -20.74 20.16
CA LEU A 5 22.60 -21.03 21.18
C LEU A 5 21.20 -20.46 20.89
N ASN A 6 20.91 -20.06 19.66
CA ASN A 6 19.64 -19.43 19.28
C ASN A 6 18.38 -20.21 19.71
N LYS A 7 18.39 -21.53 19.54
CA LYS A 7 17.25 -22.41 19.87
C LYS A 7 17.07 -22.51 21.39
N GLU A 8 18.17 -22.71 22.10
CA GLU A 8 18.22 -22.84 23.55
C GLU A 8 17.82 -21.52 24.23
N THR A 9 18.29 -20.38 23.71
CA THR A 9 17.95 -19.04 24.21
C THR A 9 16.46 -18.74 24.11
N ALA A 10 15.84 -19.09 22.97
CA ALA A 10 14.42 -18.92 22.77
C ALA A 10 13.61 -19.80 23.74
N ARG A 11 13.98 -21.08 23.83
CA ARG A 11 13.34 -22.05 24.72
C ARG A 11 13.44 -21.63 26.19
N ILE A 12 14.63 -21.26 26.67
CA ILE A 12 14.81 -20.78 28.05
C ILE A 12 13.97 -19.52 28.29
N THR A 13 13.92 -18.57 27.35
CA THR A 13 13.12 -17.35 27.50
C THR A 13 11.62 -17.66 27.60
N GLU A 14 11.12 -18.62 26.82
CA GLU A 14 9.73 -19.06 26.88
C GLU A 14 9.41 -19.78 28.19
N LEU A 15 10.29 -20.68 28.64
CA LEU A 15 10.14 -21.40 29.91
C LEU A 15 10.13 -20.45 31.11
N ILE A 16 10.93 -19.37 31.07
CA ILE A 16 10.90 -18.29 32.07
C ILE A 16 9.51 -17.62 32.09
N LYS A 17 8.94 -17.31 30.92
CA LYS A 17 7.59 -16.69 30.85
C LYS A 17 6.49 -17.62 31.36
N LYS A 18 6.64 -18.93 31.18
CA LYS A 18 5.70 -19.97 31.63
C LYS A 18 5.93 -20.41 33.08
N GLU A 19 6.88 -19.81 33.80
CA GLU A 19 7.30 -20.19 35.16
C GLU A 19 7.77 -21.67 35.30
N GLN A 20 8.23 -22.29 34.21
CA GLN A 20 8.67 -23.68 34.17
C GLN A 20 10.17 -23.82 34.54
N LEU A 21 10.53 -23.48 35.77
CA LEU A 21 11.93 -23.33 36.21
C LEU A 21 12.77 -24.62 36.19
N GLY A 22 12.14 -25.80 36.30
CA GLY A 22 12.85 -27.09 36.24
C GLY A 22 13.42 -27.37 34.85
N GLU A 23 12.65 -27.03 33.80
CA GLU A 23 13.09 -27.19 32.41
C GLU A 23 14.15 -26.16 32.02
N VAL A 24 14.09 -24.94 32.58
CA VAL A 24 15.10 -23.90 32.36
C VAL A 24 16.51 -24.41 32.64
N GLU A 25 16.69 -25.13 33.75
CA GLU A 25 17.99 -25.67 34.17
C GLU A 25 18.50 -26.75 33.22
N THR A 26 17.60 -27.62 32.74
CA THR A 26 17.96 -28.67 31.77
C THR A 26 18.48 -28.05 30.47
N VAL A 27 17.72 -27.10 29.90
CA VAL A 27 18.09 -26.45 28.64
C VAL A 27 19.32 -25.55 28.82
N TRP A 28 19.49 -24.95 30.00
CA TRP A 28 20.70 -24.18 30.32
C TRP A 28 21.95 -25.05 30.30
N THR A 29 21.93 -26.23 30.94
CA THR A 29 23.07 -27.14 30.94
C THR A 29 23.40 -27.64 29.54
N GLU A 30 22.38 -27.97 28.73
CA GLU A 30 22.57 -28.30 27.30
C GLU A 30 23.25 -27.16 26.52
N ALA A 31 22.79 -25.92 26.74
CA ALA A 31 23.38 -24.75 26.11
C ALA A 31 24.84 -24.51 26.56
N LEU A 32 25.11 -24.67 27.85
CA LEU A 32 26.43 -24.49 28.44
C LEU A 32 27.44 -25.51 27.90
N GLU A 33 27.05 -26.77 27.72
CA GLU A 33 27.92 -27.77 27.08
C GLU A 33 28.15 -27.47 25.60
N LYS A 34 27.16 -26.94 24.91
CA LYS A 34 27.23 -26.67 23.47
C LYS A 34 28.13 -25.48 23.12
N ALA A 35 28.01 -24.37 23.85
CA ALA A 35 28.79 -23.16 23.57
C ALA A 35 29.14 -22.38 24.85
N PRO A 36 30.05 -22.92 25.69
CA PRO A 36 30.36 -22.36 27.00
C PRO A 36 30.94 -20.93 26.94
N THR A 37 31.54 -20.56 25.81
CA THR A 37 32.17 -19.24 25.62
C THR A 37 31.20 -18.13 25.21
N GLU A 38 29.92 -18.42 24.93
CA GLU A 38 28.91 -17.41 24.56
C GLU A 38 28.34 -16.67 25.79
N ILE A 39 29.23 -15.99 26.55
CA ILE A 39 28.91 -15.41 27.86
C ILE A 39 27.77 -14.39 27.83
N ASP A 40 27.67 -13.56 26.79
CA ASP A 40 26.62 -12.54 26.66
C ASP A 40 25.21 -13.15 26.68
N THR A 41 25.07 -14.34 26.07
CA THR A 41 23.80 -15.07 26.02
C THR A 41 23.38 -15.49 27.43
N PHE A 42 24.29 -16.12 28.19
CA PHE A 42 24.03 -16.55 29.56
C PHE A 42 23.77 -15.38 30.51
N LEU A 43 24.56 -14.31 30.41
CA LEU A 43 24.35 -13.09 31.19
C LEU A 43 22.97 -12.47 30.93
N SER A 44 22.55 -12.41 29.66
CA SER A 44 21.22 -11.91 29.30
C SER A 44 20.09 -12.78 29.86
N LEU A 45 20.22 -14.12 29.78
CA LEU A 45 19.23 -15.05 30.31
C LEU A 45 19.14 -14.98 31.84
N ALA A 46 20.29 -14.88 32.53
CA ALA A 46 20.34 -14.71 33.97
C ALA A 46 19.70 -13.39 34.43
N ASP A 47 19.92 -12.29 33.71
CA ASP A 47 19.32 -11.00 34.01
C ASP A 47 17.79 -11.02 33.86
N LYS A 48 17.26 -11.71 32.84
CA LYS A 48 15.81 -11.96 32.70
C LYS A 48 15.26 -12.79 33.86
N LEU A 49 15.95 -13.86 34.22
CA LEU A 49 15.54 -14.76 35.30
C LEU A 49 15.52 -14.02 36.65
N ALA A 50 16.51 -13.16 36.90
CA ALA A 50 16.55 -12.30 38.07
C ALA A 50 15.43 -11.25 38.09
N LYS A 51 15.16 -10.60 36.95
CA LYS A 51 14.03 -9.65 36.78
C LYS A 51 12.66 -10.31 36.97
N ALA A 52 12.54 -11.61 36.66
CA ALA A 52 11.36 -12.41 36.94
C ALA A 52 11.23 -12.84 38.41
N GLY A 53 12.13 -12.38 39.31
CA GLY A 53 12.08 -12.70 40.73
C GLY A 53 12.90 -13.93 41.15
N HIS A 54 13.62 -14.56 40.22
CA HIS A 54 14.39 -15.79 40.47
C HIS A 54 15.90 -15.55 40.54
N GLY A 55 16.32 -14.51 41.27
CA GLY A 55 17.73 -14.08 41.36
C GLY A 55 18.69 -15.12 41.95
N GLU A 56 18.26 -15.92 42.91
CA GLU A 56 19.06 -17.00 43.49
C GLU A 56 19.37 -18.08 42.44
N LYS A 57 18.35 -18.49 41.68
CA LYS A 57 18.53 -19.46 40.58
C LYS A 57 19.42 -18.92 39.46
N ALA A 58 19.26 -17.64 39.12
CA ALA A 58 20.16 -16.96 38.17
C ALA A 58 21.62 -16.97 38.65
N GLY A 59 21.86 -16.74 39.94
CA GLY A 59 23.18 -16.84 40.55
C GLY A 59 23.80 -18.23 40.41
N ASN A 60 23.05 -19.29 40.76
CA ASN A 60 23.53 -20.66 40.68
C ASN A 60 23.87 -21.08 39.24
N LEU A 61 23.04 -20.67 38.28
CA LEU A 61 23.26 -20.95 36.86
C LEU A 61 24.49 -20.22 36.31
N LEU A 62 24.73 -18.97 36.72
CA LEU A 62 25.95 -18.24 36.36
C LEU A 62 27.21 -18.85 37.01
N GLU A 63 27.11 -19.39 38.22
CA GLU A 63 28.23 -20.08 38.87
C GLU A 63 28.68 -21.31 38.04
N GLN A 64 27.74 -22.06 37.46
CA GLN A 64 28.05 -23.15 36.52
C GLN A 64 28.85 -22.64 35.31
N VAL A 65 28.49 -21.48 34.77
CA VAL A 65 29.20 -20.86 33.65
C VAL A 65 30.62 -20.43 34.06
N VAL A 66 30.78 -19.82 35.24
CA VAL A 66 32.10 -19.43 35.76
C VAL A 66 32.99 -20.66 35.89
N ASN A 67 32.50 -21.72 36.55
CA ASN A 67 33.28 -22.95 36.77
C ASN A 67 33.67 -23.60 35.44
N LYS A 68 32.72 -23.74 34.50
CA LYS A 68 32.98 -24.33 33.19
C LYS A 68 34.02 -23.54 32.39
N LEU A 69 33.96 -22.20 32.42
CA LEU A 69 34.93 -21.35 31.74
C LEU A 69 36.32 -21.45 32.37
N ASP A 70 36.40 -21.47 33.71
CA ASP A 70 37.68 -21.59 34.41
C ASP A 70 38.33 -22.95 34.16
N GLU A 71 37.56 -24.04 34.15
CA GLU A 71 38.00 -25.39 33.77
C GLU A 71 38.55 -25.47 32.34
N LEU A 72 37.98 -24.68 31.42
CA LEU A 72 38.42 -24.60 30.02
C LEU A 72 39.64 -23.70 29.81
N GLY A 73 40.17 -23.06 30.87
CA GLY A 73 41.26 -22.10 30.78
C GLY A 73 40.84 -20.71 30.27
N GLU A 74 39.52 -20.46 30.14
CA GLU A 74 38.95 -19.19 29.71
C GLU A 74 38.82 -18.21 30.89
N HIS A 75 39.90 -18.08 31.67
CA HIS A 75 39.93 -17.40 32.98
C HIS A 75 39.41 -15.96 32.93
N LYS A 76 39.74 -15.19 31.87
CA LYS A 76 39.25 -13.81 31.70
C LYS A 76 37.74 -13.74 31.46
N LYS A 77 37.17 -14.69 30.72
CA LYS A 77 35.71 -14.79 30.54
C LYS A 77 35.03 -15.22 31.83
N ALA A 78 35.61 -16.20 32.55
CA ALA A 78 35.13 -16.63 33.86
C ALA A 78 35.09 -15.46 34.86
N ALA A 79 36.15 -14.65 34.91
CA ALA A 79 36.23 -13.44 35.72
C ALA A 79 35.14 -12.40 35.36
N THR A 80 34.86 -12.24 34.07
CA THR A 80 33.80 -11.34 33.58
C THR A 80 32.43 -11.80 34.07
N VAL A 81 32.13 -13.10 33.93
CA VAL A 81 30.85 -13.67 34.39
C VAL A 81 30.73 -13.58 35.91
N LEU A 82 31.82 -13.78 36.66
CA LEU A 82 31.82 -13.65 38.11
C LEU A 82 31.55 -12.22 38.59
N GLY A 83 32.13 -11.22 37.92
CA GLY A 83 31.84 -9.81 38.18
C GLY A 83 30.35 -9.49 38.03
N GLU A 84 29.72 -10.01 36.97
CA GLU A 84 28.27 -9.86 36.75
C GLU A 84 27.42 -10.71 37.71
N LEU A 85 27.88 -11.90 38.09
CA LEU A 85 27.21 -12.74 39.09
C LEU A 85 27.08 -11.99 40.42
N ALA A 86 28.11 -11.26 40.84
CA ALA A 86 28.06 -10.43 42.03
C ALA A 86 27.02 -9.28 41.94
N ARG A 87 26.68 -8.83 40.73
CA ARG A 87 25.60 -7.86 40.51
C ARG A 87 24.22 -8.51 40.57
N VAL A 88 24.06 -9.68 39.94
CA VAL A 88 22.77 -10.38 39.78
C VAL A 88 22.32 -11.09 41.07
N ALA A 89 23.26 -11.72 41.78
CA ALA A 89 22.98 -12.54 42.96
C ALA A 89 23.87 -12.11 44.15
N PRO A 90 23.59 -10.96 44.79
CA PRO A 90 24.48 -10.36 45.79
C PRO A 90 24.59 -11.12 47.12
N ARG A 91 23.81 -12.19 47.31
CA ARG A 91 23.78 -13.00 48.54
C ARG A 91 24.34 -14.42 48.36
N ASN A 92 25.02 -14.71 47.24
CA ASN A 92 25.60 -16.03 47.03
C ASN A 92 26.78 -16.27 48.00
N PRO A 93 26.75 -17.32 48.84
CA PRO A 93 27.71 -17.55 49.93
C PRO A 93 29.14 -17.88 49.47
N ASN A 94 29.36 -18.31 48.22
CA ASN A 94 30.68 -18.78 47.77
C ASN A 94 31.48 -17.72 46.98
N GLN A 95 30.96 -16.50 46.85
CA GLN A 95 31.51 -15.49 45.94
C GLN A 95 32.97 -15.11 46.19
N LYS A 96 33.40 -15.02 47.46
CA LYS A 96 34.78 -14.60 47.77
C LYS A 96 35.80 -15.67 47.39
N ALA A 97 35.57 -16.92 47.79
CA ALA A 97 36.46 -18.03 47.43
C ALA A 97 36.55 -18.23 45.91
N LEU A 98 35.42 -18.09 45.22
CA LEU A 98 35.38 -18.13 43.76
C LEU A 98 36.19 -16.97 43.16
N ALA A 99 36.07 -15.76 43.71
CA ALA A 99 36.78 -14.57 43.24
C ALA A 99 38.29 -14.65 43.46
N GLU A 100 38.75 -15.11 44.62
CA GLU A 100 40.16 -15.31 44.89
C GLU A 100 40.80 -16.28 43.89
N THR A 101 40.07 -17.35 43.54
CA THR A 101 40.53 -18.35 42.56
C THR A 101 40.50 -17.81 41.14
N VAL A 102 39.33 -17.37 40.67
CA VAL A 102 39.09 -17.00 39.26
C VAL A 102 39.82 -15.72 38.89
N PHE A 103 39.81 -14.68 39.73
CA PHE A 103 40.60 -13.48 39.45
C PHE A 103 42.10 -13.73 39.60
N GLY A 104 42.51 -14.62 40.50
CA GLY A 104 43.90 -15.07 40.62
C GLY A 104 44.38 -15.75 39.34
N ASN A 105 43.61 -16.70 38.81
CA ASN A 105 43.92 -17.37 37.54
C ASN A 105 43.95 -16.39 36.35
N ALA A 106 43.04 -15.42 36.32
CA ALA A 106 42.90 -14.49 35.20
C ALA A 106 43.91 -13.33 35.20
N TYR A 107 44.30 -12.84 36.38
CA TYR A 107 45.04 -11.59 36.57
C TYR A 107 46.19 -11.68 37.56
N GLY A 108 46.52 -12.85 38.11
CA GLY A 108 47.58 -13.00 39.12
C GLY A 108 48.96 -12.54 38.65
N ASP A 109 49.24 -12.64 37.35
CA ASP A 109 50.49 -12.18 36.74
C ASP A 109 50.53 -10.66 36.45
N LEU A 110 49.42 -9.94 36.66
CA LEU A 110 49.35 -8.50 36.44
C LEU A 110 50.16 -7.78 37.52
N ALA A 111 51.15 -6.97 37.10
CA ALA A 111 51.86 -6.08 38.01
C ALA A 111 50.86 -5.16 38.74
N GLY A 112 50.90 -5.13 40.08
CA GLY A 112 49.92 -4.41 40.90
C GLY A 112 48.62 -5.17 41.22
N TYR A 113 48.46 -6.44 40.82
CA TYR A 113 47.27 -7.25 41.18
C TYR A 113 47.07 -7.34 42.70
N ALA A 114 48.13 -7.57 43.47
CA ALA A 114 48.07 -7.62 44.92
C ALA A 114 47.53 -6.30 45.52
N ASN A 115 47.91 -5.15 44.95
CA ASN A 115 47.40 -3.84 45.36
C ASN A 115 45.91 -3.68 45.02
N CYS A 116 45.44 -4.22 43.89
CA CYS A 116 44.00 -4.25 43.57
C CYS A 116 43.21 -5.05 44.61
N VAL A 117 43.72 -6.22 45.02
CA VAL A 117 43.12 -7.07 46.05
C VAL A 117 43.07 -6.35 47.39
N GLU A 118 44.18 -5.73 47.83
CA GLU A 118 44.26 -4.98 49.09
C GLU A 118 43.25 -3.82 49.12
N ARG A 119 43.19 -3.02 48.06
CA ARG A 119 42.20 -1.92 47.94
C ARG A 119 40.77 -2.44 47.95
N ALA A 120 40.50 -3.56 47.30
CA ALA A 120 39.18 -4.18 47.30
C ALA A 120 38.78 -4.68 48.70
N GLU A 121 39.70 -5.31 49.45
CA GLU A 121 39.50 -5.74 50.85
C GLU A 121 39.16 -4.54 51.75
N GLU A 122 39.95 -3.47 51.67
CA GLU A 122 39.74 -2.26 52.48
C GLU A 122 38.37 -1.63 52.19
N ALA A 123 38.02 -1.53 50.91
CA ALA A 123 36.72 -1.00 50.48
C ALA A 123 35.56 -1.93 50.88
N ALA A 124 35.75 -3.25 50.85
CA ALA A 124 34.73 -4.24 51.13
C ALA A 124 34.22 -4.20 52.58
N LYS A 125 35.09 -3.83 53.54
CA LYS A 125 34.77 -3.80 54.98
C LYS A 125 34.13 -5.13 55.47
N GLY A 126 34.68 -6.25 55.01
CA GLY A 126 34.22 -7.60 55.39
C GLY A 126 32.99 -8.13 54.64
N SER A 127 32.52 -7.45 53.57
CA SER A 127 31.45 -7.96 52.70
C SER A 127 32.01 -8.65 51.47
N ASP A 128 31.78 -9.96 51.33
CA ASP A 128 32.23 -10.78 50.20
C ASP A 128 31.73 -10.26 48.85
N ASN A 129 30.44 -9.96 48.74
CA ASN A 129 29.88 -9.40 47.52
C ASN A 129 30.53 -8.06 47.14
N LYS A 130 30.77 -7.19 48.14
CA LYS A 130 31.40 -5.89 47.91
C LYS A 130 32.85 -6.05 47.49
N PHE A 131 33.56 -7.02 48.06
CA PHE A 131 34.91 -7.38 47.65
C PHE A 131 34.96 -7.78 46.18
N VAL A 132 34.11 -8.71 45.73
CA VAL A 132 34.07 -9.14 44.33
C VAL A 132 33.78 -7.97 43.39
N ARG A 133 32.81 -7.12 43.74
CA ARG A 133 32.43 -5.95 42.92
C ARG A 133 33.54 -4.90 42.83
N GLU A 134 34.24 -4.63 43.93
CA GLU A 134 35.33 -3.65 43.95
C GLU A 134 36.61 -4.19 43.30
N LEU A 135 36.87 -5.49 43.40
CA LEU A 135 37.99 -6.11 42.70
C LEU A 135 37.72 -6.13 41.20
N TRP A 136 36.52 -6.53 40.77
CA TRP A 136 36.13 -6.52 39.37
C TRP A 136 36.18 -5.13 38.75
N SER A 137 35.68 -4.10 39.45
CA SER A 137 35.70 -2.71 38.93
C SER A 137 37.11 -2.19 38.67
N GLN A 138 38.12 -2.76 39.33
CA GLN A 138 39.53 -2.43 39.12
C GLN A 138 40.19 -3.24 38.01
N LEU A 139 39.71 -4.45 37.72
CA LEU A 139 40.35 -5.38 36.77
C LEU A 139 39.69 -5.42 35.39
N MET A 140 38.45 -4.93 35.27
CA MET A 140 37.64 -5.08 34.06
C MET A 140 38.14 -4.32 32.83
N PHE A 141 39.02 -3.33 33.02
CA PHE A 141 39.64 -2.54 31.96
C PHE A 141 41.03 -3.05 31.62
N GLN A 142 41.42 -2.95 30.35
CA GLN A 142 42.71 -3.29 29.80
C GLN A 142 43.15 -2.19 28.81
N PRO A 143 44.46 -1.96 28.61
CA PRO A 143 44.92 -1.10 27.53
C PRO A 143 44.35 -1.55 26.16
N GLY A 144 43.83 -0.61 25.39
CA GLY A 144 43.11 -0.84 24.13
C GLY A 144 41.59 -0.98 24.27
N ASP A 145 41.06 -1.14 25.48
CA ASP A 145 39.61 -1.16 25.69
C ASP A 145 38.97 0.18 25.32
N TRP A 146 37.77 0.10 24.77
CA TRP A 146 36.95 1.28 24.45
C TRP A 146 35.92 1.54 25.54
N VAL A 147 35.73 2.81 25.86
CA VAL A 147 34.76 3.26 26.86
C VAL A 147 33.94 4.44 26.36
N PHE A 148 32.71 4.58 26.86
CA PHE A 148 31.84 5.70 26.56
C PHE A 148 31.50 6.50 27.81
N HIS A 149 31.57 7.82 27.71
CA HIS A 149 31.18 8.76 28.76
C HIS A 149 29.87 9.47 28.44
N ASP A 150 28.79 9.07 29.12
CA ASP A 150 27.44 9.59 28.89
C ASP A 150 27.30 11.09 29.21
N ALA A 151 28.12 11.64 30.11
CA ALA A 151 28.06 13.06 30.48
C ALA A 151 28.82 14.00 29.52
N GLY A 152 29.23 13.50 28.35
CA GLY A 152 29.52 14.35 27.19
C GLY A 152 30.95 14.34 26.63
N TRP A 153 31.85 13.50 27.16
CA TRP A 153 33.19 13.33 26.52
C TRP A 153 33.18 12.34 25.36
N GLY A 154 32.10 11.57 25.23
CA GLY A 154 31.91 10.64 24.13
C GLY A 154 32.78 9.40 24.26
N LEU A 155 33.26 8.92 23.12
CA LEU A 155 34.09 7.71 23.02
C LEU A 155 35.52 8.00 23.50
N GLY A 156 36.10 7.07 24.25
CA GLY A 156 37.50 7.10 24.65
C GLY A 156 38.16 5.72 24.63
N GLU A 157 39.48 5.73 24.51
CA GLU A 157 40.31 4.54 24.48
C GLU A 157 41.21 4.50 25.72
N VAL A 158 41.22 3.36 26.43
CA VAL A 158 42.10 3.14 27.57
C VAL A 158 43.53 2.98 27.06
N LYS A 159 44.42 3.94 27.35
CA LYS A 159 45.81 3.91 26.87
C LYS A 159 46.75 3.19 27.81
N GLU A 160 46.57 3.40 29.11
CA GLU A 160 47.49 2.92 30.12
C GLU A 160 46.72 2.60 31.40
N ILE A 161 47.19 1.56 32.09
CA ILE A 161 46.70 1.16 33.40
C ILE A 161 47.90 1.04 34.33
N ASP A 162 47.87 1.78 35.42
CA ASP A 162 48.79 1.66 36.54
C ASP A 162 48.04 1.02 37.71
N ALA A 163 48.09 -0.31 37.78
CA ALA A 163 47.43 -1.07 38.83
C ALA A 163 48.10 -0.90 40.19
N GLU A 164 49.37 -0.54 40.27
CA GLU A 164 50.03 -0.25 41.55
C GLU A 164 49.49 1.07 42.12
N ALA A 165 49.49 2.14 41.34
CA ALA A 165 48.93 3.44 41.73
C ALA A 165 47.39 3.42 41.84
N GLY A 166 46.73 2.47 41.19
CA GLY A 166 45.28 2.36 41.17
C GLY A 166 44.63 3.36 40.20
N GLU A 167 45.31 3.70 39.12
CA GLU A 167 44.88 4.69 38.14
C GLU A 167 44.85 4.10 36.72
N LEU A 168 44.01 4.67 35.87
CA LEU A 168 44.04 4.41 34.43
C LEU A 168 43.92 5.72 33.65
N LYS A 169 44.52 5.73 32.46
CA LYS A 169 44.55 6.87 31.54
C LYS A 169 43.69 6.57 30.31
N ILE A 170 42.73 7.45 30.04
CA ILE A 170 41.81 7.36 28.90
C ILE A 170 41.99 8.59 28.01
N ASP A 171 42.11 8.36 26.71
CA ASP A 171 42.01 9.41 25.71
C ASP A 171 40.60 9.46 25.14
N PHE A 172 39.82 10.48 25.51
CA PHE A 172 38.51 10.75 24.91
C PHE A 172 38.64 11.67 23.69
N GLN A 173 37.68 11.57 22.77
CA GLN A 173 37.58 12.45 21.59
C GLN A 173 37.63 13.95 21.93
N SER A 174 37.08 14.35 23.08
CA SER A 174 37.08 15.75 23.53
C SER A 174 38.08 16.04 24.65
N LYS A 175 38.80 15.05 25.17
CA LYS A 175 39.65 15.17 26.36
C LYS A 175 40.69 14.06 26.41
N GLU A 176 41.88 14.38 25.93
CA GLU A 176 43.06 13.50 25.98
C GLU A 176 43.66 13.46 27.40
N ASP A 177 44.42 12.40 27.69
CA ASP A 177 45.18 12.18 28.92
C ASP A 177 44.35 12.30 30.21
N HIS A 178 43.12 11.77 30.19
CA HIS A 178 42.28 11.80 31.37
C HIS A 178 42.64 10.67 32.33
N LYS A 179 43.20 11.04 33.48
CA LYS A 179 43.48 10.13 34.59
C LYS A 179 42.27 9.95 35.50
N VAL A 180 41.95 8.70 35.83
CA VAL A 180 40.86 8.32 36.74
C VAL A 180 41.29 7.14 37.62
N LYS A 181 40.75 7.05 38.83
CA LYS A 181 40.98 5.89 39.71
C LYS A 181 40.28 4.65 39.16
N LEU A 182 40.95 3.50 39.22
CA LEU A 182 40.46 2.20 38.71
C LEU A 182 39.02 1.89 39.16
N GLY A 183 38.77 1.78 40.47
CA GLY A 183 37.43 1.46 40.99
C GLY A 183 36.35 2.54 40.76
N ALA A 184 36.76 3.76 40.37
CA ALA A 184 35.83 4.83 40.01
C ALA A 184 35.44 4.78 38.52
N ALA A 185 36.33 4.31 37.64
CA ALA A 185 36.11 4.29 36.20
C ALA A 185 34.83 3.53 35.81
N ALA A 186 34.58 2.36 36.41
CA ALA A 186 33.39 1.55 36.17
C ALA A 186 32.06 2.26 36.54
N LYS A 187 32.11 3.34 37.32
CA LYS A 187 30.92 4.14 37.70
C LYS A 187 30.62 5.25 36.69
N PHE A 188 31.64 5.74 35.98
CA PHE A 188 31.53 6.88 35.08
C PHE A 188 31.54 6.48 33.61
N PHE A 189 32.11 5.31 33.28
CA PHE A 189 32.33 4.90 31.91
C PHE A 189 31.75 3.53 31.62
N ARG A 190 31.04 3.42 30.50
CA ARG A 190 30.55 2.15 29.98
C ARG A 190 31.59 1.54 29.06
N LYS A 191 32.08 0.35 29.38
CA LYS A 191 32.94 -0.43 28.46
C LYS A 191 32.15 -0.83 27.22
N LEU A 192 32.73 -0.63 26.04
CA LEU A 192 32.17 -1.02 24.74
C LEU A 192 32.92 -2.23 24.19
N GLY A 193 32.19 -3.11 23.50
CA GLY A 193 32.80 -4.22 22.75
C GLY A 193 33.38 -3.74 21.42
N GLU A 194 34.31 -4.50 20.85
CA GLU A 194 34.96 -4.19 19.56
C GLU A 194 33.94 -4.05 18.42
N ASP A 195 32.85 -4.83 18.47
CA ASP A 195 31.76 -4.85 17.50
C ASP A 195 30.62 -3.85 17.79
N ASP A 196 30.80 -2.91 18.74
CA ASP A 196 29.93 -1.75 18.92
C ASP A 196 30.08 -0.76 17.75
N ILE A 197 28.95 -0.17 17.29
CA ILE A 197 28.97 0.74 16.14
C ILE A 197 29.88 1.96 16.33
N MET A 198 30.00 2.47 17.56
CA MET A 198 30.85 3.62 17.85
C MET A 198 32.33 3.26 17.73
N VAL A 199 32.71 2.06 18.19
CA VAL A 199 34.07 1.54 18.12
C VAL A 199 34.44 1.22 16.68
N LEU A 200 33.57 0.50 15.96
CA LEU A 200 33.77 0.19 14.54
C LEU A 200 33.97 1.46 13.69
N ARG A 201 33.21 2.53 13.97
CA ARG A 201 33.39 3.81 13.26
C ARG A 201 34.69 4.52 13.61
N ALA A 202 35.19 4.38 14.84
CA ALA A 202 36.41 5.05 15.27
C ALA A 202 37.68 4.30 14.86
N ALA A 203 37.68 2.97 14.98
CA ALA A 203 38.88 2.13 14.86
C ALA A 203 38.86 1.16 13.67
N HIS A 204 37.69 0.73 13.20
CA HIS A 204 37.54 -0.35 12.21
C HIS A 204 36.64 0.05 11.03
N MET A 205 36.80 1.28 10.54
CA MET A 205 35.91 1.87 9.51
C MET A 205 35.88 1.05 8.22
N ASP A 206 37.03 0.52 7.78
CA ASP A 206 37.11 -0.27 6.55
C ASP A 206 36.39 -1.61 6.68
N GLU A 207 36.46 -2.25 7.85
CA GLU A 207 35.70 -3.45 8.16
C GLU A 207 34.19 -3.15 8.14
N LEU A 208 33.75 -2.06 8.79
CA LEU A 208 32.36 -1.65 8.82
C LEU A 208 31.80 -1.38 7.41
N LYS A 209 32.58 -0.72 6.56
CA LYS A 209 32.23 -0.49 5.14
C LYS A 209 32.14 -1.79 4.35
N GLN A 210 33.02 -2.75 4.63
CA GLN A 210 33.00 -4.05 3.97
C GLN A 210 31.80 -4.88 4.42
N ARG A 211 31.48 -4.89 5.73
CA ARG A 211 30.28 -5.53 6.27
C ARG A 211 28.99 -4.97 5.68
N CYS A 212 28.91 -3.67 5.41
CA CYS A 212 27.76 -3.10 4.70
C CYS A 212 27.54 -3.70 3.31
N LYS A 213 28.58 -4.21 2.64
CA LYS A 213 28.46 -4.84 1.32
C LYS A 213 28.14 -6.33 1.44
N ASP A 214 28.81 -7.02 2.36
CA ASP A 214 28.79 -8.49 2.42
C ASP A 214 27.66 -9.04 3.30
N ASP A 215 27.35 -8.37 4.42
CA ASP A 215 26.31 -8.76 5.38
C ASP A 215 25.65 -7.50 5.99
N PRO A 216 24.80 -6.81 5.22
CA PRO A 216 24.17 -5.57 5.66
C PRO A 216 23.22 -5.77 6.85
N VAL A 217 22.60 -6.96 6.97
CA VAL A 217 21.74 -7.30 8.12
C VAL A 217 22.56 -7.31 9.41
N SER A 218 23.79 -7.85 9.41
CA SER A 218 24.65 -7.79 10.60
C SER A 218 24.96 -6.36 11.05
N VAL A 219 25.12 -5.43 10.11
CA VAL A 219 25.39 -4.02 10.43
C VAL A 219 24.18 -3.39 11.09
N ILE A 220 22.98 -3.64 10.56
CA ILE A 220 21.74 -3.17 11.19
C ILE A 220 21.60 -3.77 12.59
N LEU A 221 21.88 -5.06 12.79
CA LEU A 221 21.85 -5.69 14.12
C LEU A 221 22.87 -5.06 15.09
N THR A 222 24.04 -4.66 14.61
CA THR A 222 25.04 -3.91 15.39
C THR A 222 24.51 -2.53 15.80
N VAL A 223 23.91 -1.79 14.86
CA VAL A 223 23.27 -0.49 15.15
C VAL A 223 22.12 -0.67 16.16
N LEU A 224 21.27 -1.68 15.99
CA LEU A 224 20.17 -1.96 16.90
C LEU A 224 20.68 -2.28 18.31
N LYS A 225 21.72 -3.12 18.46
CA LYS A 225 22.35 -3.42 19.75
C LYS A 225 22.80 -2.15 20.48
N ALA A 226 23.49 -1.25 19.77
CA ALA A 226 23.96 0.02 20.33
C ALA A 226 22.81 0.93 20.82
N HIS A 227 21.61 0.75 20.26
CA HIS A 227 20.39 1.49 20.59
C HIS A 227 19.39 0.65 21.39
N ASN A 228 19.84 -0.21 22.31
CA ASN A 228 18.97 -1.03 23.16
C ASN A 228 18.01 -1.95 22.38
N ASN A 229 18.52 -2.55 21.30
CA ASN A 229 17.80 -3.44 20.40
C ASN A 229 16.60 -2.80 19.66
N LYS A 230 16.48 -1.46 19.66
CA LYS A 230 15.36 -0.77 19.01
C LYS A 230 15.78 0.57 18.41
N SER A 231 15.48 0.78 17.13
CA SER A 231 15.78 2.05 16.45
C SER A 231 14.74 2.38 15.39
N ASN A 232 14.95 3.45 14.63
CA ASN A 232 14.13 3.81 13.48
C ASN A 232 15.02 4.17 12.29
N LEU A 233 14.41 4.27 11.10
CA LEU A 233 15.14 4.51 9.86
C LEU A 233 15.96 5.80 9.90
N LYS A 234 15.39 6.87 10.48
CA LYS A 234 16.07 8.17 10.60
C LYS A 234 17.37 8.05 11.39
N ARG A 235 17.34 7.35 12.52
CA ARG A 235 18.52 7.16 13.38
C ARG A 235 19.53 6.21 12.75
N ILE A 236 19.08 5.09 12.19
CA ILE A 236 19.97 4.15 11.47
C ILE A 236 20.71 4.87 10.33
N LYS A 237 19.98 5.68 9.55
CA LYS A 237 20.59 6.49 8.49
C LYS A 237 21.64 7.46 9.05
N ALA A 238 21.37 8.12 10.18
CA ALA A 238 22.31 9.04 10.81
C ALA A 238 23.60 8.36 11.32
N GLU A 239 23.54 7.08 11.69
CA GLU A 239 24.72 6.31 12.11
C GLU A 239 25.61 5.88 10.93
N LEU A 240 24.99 5.57 9.78
CA LEU A 240 25.68 4.99 8.63
C LEU A 240 26.04 6.02 7.55
N VAL A 241 25.26 7.08 7.40
CA VAL A 241 25.43 8.08 6.32
C VAL A 241 25.94 9.41 6.89
N PRO A 242 26.92 10.07 6.25
CA PRO A 242 27.62 9.68 5.02
C PRO A 242 28.91 8.87 5.26
N ALA A 243 29.29 8.65 6.52
CA ALA A 243 30.63 8.16 6.88
C ALA A 243 30.92 6.71 6.43
N VAL A 244 29.90 5.84 6.51
CA VAL A 244 30.00 4.41 6.15
C VAL A 244 29.43 4.17 4.76
N ILE A 245 28.24 4.74 4.50
CA ILE A 245 27.52 4.62 3.23
C ILE A 245 27.35 6.01 2.62
N GLU A 246 27.72 6.17 1.35
CA GLU A 246 27.52 7.42 0.62
C GLU A 246 26.03 7.77 0.49
N SER A 247 25.68 9.05 0.65
CA SER A 247 24.28 9.53 0.63
C SER A 247 23.50 9.11 -0.62
N LYS A 248 24.15 9.07 -1.79
CA LYS A 248 23.53 8.65 -3.07
C LYS A 248 23.23 7.15 -3.15
N SER A 249 23.98 6.33 -2.40
CA SER A 249 23.88 4.87 -2.43
C SER A 249 22.87 4.33 -1.40
N TRP A 250 22.48 5.17 -0.42
CA TRP A 250 21.58 4.81 0.67
C TRP A 250 20.26 4.21 0.21
N ALA A 251 19.56 4.82 -0.75
CA ALA A 251 18.24 4.36 -1.16
C ALA A 251 18.28 2.93 -1.72
N LYS A 252 19.23 2.66 -2.63
CA LYS A 252 19.44 1.34 -3.23
C LYS A 252 19.86 0.30 -2.18
N TRP A 253 20.80 0.68 -1.30
CA TRP A 253 21.27 -0.19 -0.22
C TRP A 253 20.13 -0.56 0.72
N TRP A 254 19.39 0.44 1.22
CA TRP A 254 18.29 0.24 2.14
C TRP A 254 17.18 -0.64 1.57
N THR A 255 16.81 -0.47 0.30
CA THR A 255 15.80 -1.33 -0.34
C THR A 255 16.21 -2.80 -0.37
N GLY A 256 17.48 -3.10 -0.66
CA GLY A 256 18.02 -4.46 -0.60
C GLY A 256 18.03 -5.01 0.82
N THR A 257 18.63 -4.26 1.76
CA THR A 257 18.74 -4.67 3.17
C THR A 257 17.38 -4.85 3.83
N ARG A 258 16.39 -3.99 3.54
CA ARG A 258 15.04 -4.10 4.11
C ARG A 258 14.36 -5.41 3.69
N LYS A 259 14.60 -5.88 2.46
CA LYS A 259 14.06 -7.16 1.99
C LYS A 259 14.66 -8.34 2.77
N GLU A 260 15.95 -8.30 3.04
CA GLU A 260 16.64 -9.30 3.87
C GLU A 260 16.18 -9.22 5.33
N LEU A 261 16.04 -8.01 5.89
CA LEU A 261 15.52 -7.79 7.25
C LEU A 261 14.09 -8.31 7.41
N ALA A 262 13.23 -8.13 6.41
CA ALA A 262 11.85 -8.62 6.45
C ALA A 262 11.75 -10.15 6.51
N GLN A 263 12.81 -10.87 6.12
CA GLN A 263 12.90 -12.33 6.19
C GLN A 263 13.69 -12.79 7.43
N HIS A 264 14.25 -11.87 8.21
CA HIS A 264 15.12 -12.21 9.32
C HIS A 264 14.30 -12.49 10.58
N GLN A 265 14.33 -13.74 11.04
CA GLN A 265 13.52 -14.23 12.16
C GLN A 265 13.63 -13.42 13.47
N TYR A 266 14.72 -12.69 13.72
CA TYR A 266 14.87 -11.85 14.92
C TYR A 266 14.63 -10.36 14.69
N ILE A 267 14.06 -9.97 13.56
CA ILE A 267 13.78 -8.57 13.25
C ILE A 267 12.28 -8.39 13.11
N LYS A 268 11.75 -7.42 13.86
CA LYS A 268 10.41 -6.89 13.66
C LYS A 268 10.50 -5.52 12.98
N LEU A 269 9.86 -5.42 11.82
CA LEU A 269 9.67 -4.16 11.11
C LEU A 269 8.33 -3.56 11.51
N GLY A 270 8.34 -2.40 12.14
CA GLY A 270 7.14 -1.64 12.46
C GLY A 270 6.44 -1.09 11.21
N THR A 271 5.17 -0.72 11.37
CA THR A 271 4.32 -0.09 10.36
C THR A 271 3.99 1.35 10.77
N GLY A 272 3.49 2.18 9.83
CA GLY A 272 3.08 3.56 10.07
C GLY A 272 4.13 4.63 9.71
N THR A 273 3.89 5.88 10.11
CA THR A 273 4.63 7.08 9.67
C THR A 273 6.07 7.20 10.21
N ASN A 274 6.41 6.50 11.29
CA ASN A 274 7.78 6.41 11.79
C ASN A 274 8.08 4.99 12.30
N PRO A 275 8.20 4.03 11.38
CA PRO A 275 8.28 2.63 11.74
C PRO A 275 9.57 2.34 12.51
N THR A 276 9.45 1.63 13.62
CA THR A 276 10.63 1.16 14.37
C THR A 276 11.14 -0.15 13.79
N ILE A 277 12.41 -0.43 14.02
CA ILE A 277 13.03 -1.70 13.73
C ILE A 277 13.51 -2.24 15.06
N ASP A 278 12.96 -3.38 15.43
CA ASP A 278 13.15 -3.97 16.74
C ASP A 278 13.90 -5.29 16.53
N ARG A 279 15.06 -5.43 17.18
CA ARG A 279 15.74 -6.70 17.30
C ARG A 279 15.08 -7.48 18.43
N LEU A 280 14.45 -8.59 18.06
CA LEU A 280 13.77 -9.47 18.98
C LEU A 280 14.76 -10.40 19.68
N VAL A 281 14.41 -10.78 20.91
CA VAL A 281 15.21 -11.71 21.70
C VAL A 281 14.84 -13.17 21.39
N THR A 282 13.64 -13.39 20.87
CA THR A 282 13.14 -14.67 20.37
C THR A 282 12.89 -14.54 18.88
N ALA A 283 13.14 -15.61 18.12
CA ALA A 283 12.79 -15.65 16.71
C ALA A 283 11.28 -15.55 16.57
N MET A 284 10.78 -14.70 15.67
CA MET A 284 9.43 -14.81 15.16
C MET A 284 9.33 -16.12 14.40
N THR A 285 8.35 -16.92 14.79
CA THR A 285 7.91 -18.02 13.95
C THR A 285 7.08 -17.49 12.78
N PHE A 286 6.93 -18.31 11.74
CA PHE A 286 6.03 -17.99 10.63
C PHE A 286 4.59 -17.80 11.13
N GLU A 287 4.22 -18.55 12.17
CA GLU A 287 2.94 -18.48 12.85
C GLU A 287 2.75 -17.17 13.61
N ASP A 288 3.78 -16.67 14.30
CA ASP A 288 3.74 -15.37 15.00
C ASP A 288 3.53 -14.21 14.02
N GLU A 289 4.24 -14.24 12.89
CA GLU A 289 4.09 -13.23 11.85
C GLU A 289 2.69 -13.26 11.22
N THR A 290 2.18 -14.48 10.96
CA THR A 290 0.84 -14.67 10.40
C THR A 290 -0.24 -14.21 11.37
N ARG A 291 -0.10 -14.53 12.67
CA ARG A 291 -1.00 -14.06 13.73
C ARG A 291 -1.04 -12.54 13.77
N GLU A 292 0.11 -11.87 13.81
CA GLU A 292 0.16 -10.41 13.86
C GLU A 292 -0.47 -9.77 12.62
N ARG A 293 -0.26 -10.34 11.42
CA ARG A 293 -0.93 -9.86 10.20
C ARG A 293 -2.43 -10.06 10.24
N PHE A 294 -2.89 -11.17 10.80
CA PHE A 294 -4.31 -11.46 10.98
C PHE A 294 -4.97 -10.49 11.98
N ASP A 295 -4.31 -10.20 13.10
CA ASP A 295 -4.81 -9.30 14.14
C ASP A 295 -4.93 -7.85 13.63
N ASN A 296 -3.93 -7.41 12.85
CA ASN A 296 -3.90 -6.07 12.28
C ASN A 296 -4.80 -5.90 11.04
N ALA A 297 -5.29 -6.98 10.44
CA ALA A 297 -6.15 -6.90 9.28
C ALA A 297 -7.55 -6.42 9.69
N ILE A 298 -7.90 -5.18 9.33
CA ILE A 298 -9.19 -4.57 9.70
C ILE A 298 -10.38 -5.29 9.03
N HIS A 299 -10.23 -5.69 7.77
CA HIS A 299 -11.32 -6.28 7.00
C HIS A 299 -11.28 -7.82 6.98
N LEU A 300 -12.45 -8.45 7.16
CA LEU A 300 -12.63 -9.90 7.13
C LEU A 300 -12.12 -10.53 5.82
N PHE A 301 -12.26 -9.84 4.69
CA PHE A 301 -11.74 -10.29 3.40
C PHE A 301 -10.20 -10.36 3.37
N ASN A 302 -9.50 -9.38 3.96
CA ASN A 302 -8.04 -9.41 4.03
C ASN A 302 -7.57 -10.55 4.95
N LYS A 303 -8.29 -10.79 6.04
CA LYS A 303 -8.08 -11.95 6.93
C LYS A 303 -8.22 -13.26 6.15
N LEU A 304 -9.24 -13.38 5.30
CA LEU A 304 -9.48 -14.55 4.46
C LEU A 304 -8.28 -14.89 3.57
N ASP A 305 -7.76 -13.91 2.84
CA ASP A 305 -6.64 -14.11 1.90
C ASP A 305 -5.33 -14.47 2.61
N LEU A 306 -5.10 -13.90 3.79
CA LEU A 306 -3.96 -14.26 4.64
C LEU A 306 -4.07 -15.72 5.10
N LEU A 307 -5.24 -16.13 5.57
CA LEU A 307 -5.48 -17.49 6.05
C LEU A 307 -5.42 -18.53 4.92
N ARG A 308 -6.02 -18.25 3.76
CA ARG A 308 -5.94 -19.17 2.60
C ARG A 308 -4.50 -19.40 2.17
N ARG A 309 -3.68 -18.33 2.14
CA ARG A 309 -2.23 -18.42 1.87
C ARG A 309 -1.53 -19.25 2.94
N TYR A 310 -1.76 -18.93 4.21
CA TYR A 310 -1.16 -19.67 5.32
C TYR A 310 -1.52 -21.15 5.31
N ILE A 311 -2.80 -21.51 5.14
CA ILE A 311 -3.26 -22.91 5.09
C ILE A 311 -2.58 -23.69 3.97
N ARG A 312 -2.36 -23.04 2.82
CA ARG A 312 -1.73 -23.63 1.64
C ARG A 312 -0.22 -23.79 1.80
N ASP A 313 0.43 -22.79 2.41
CA ASP A 313 1.89 -22.66 2.40
C ASP A 313 2.54 -23.18 3.71
N SER A 314 1.76 -23.43 4.78
CA SER A 314 2.26 -23.94 6.08
C SER A 314 2.42 -25.46 6.12
N GLU A 315 3.43 -25.93 6.86
CA GLU A 315 3.61 -27.34 7.20
C GLU A 315 2.69 -27.78 8.35
N LYS A 316 2.27 -29.05 8.36
CA LYS A 316 1.47 -29.61 9.46
C LYS A 316 2.31 -29.76 10.74
N GLY A 317 1.76 -29.33 11.88
CA GLY A 317 2.39 -29.44 13.18
C GLY A 317 1.62 -28.69 14.26
N GLU A 318 2.09 -28.77 15.51
CA GLU A 318 1.43 -28.16 16.67
C GLU A 318 1.30 -26.64 16.54
N ALA A 319 2.34 -25.96 16.04
CA ALA A 319 2.31 -24.50 15.84
C ALA A 319 1.20 -24.07 14.86
N ARG A 320 1.02 -24.83 13.76
CA ARG A 320 -0.07 -24.60 12.81
C ARG A 320 -1.42 -24.81 13.45
N LYS A 321 -1.58 -25.88 14.22
CA LYS A 321 -2.82 -26.18 14.93
C LYS A 321 -3.17 -25.05 15.92
N ASP A 322 -2.22 -24.61 16.74
CA ASP A 322 -2.40 -23.53 17.71
C ASP A 322 -2.83 -22.23 17.04
N LEU A 323 -2.22 -21.88 15.89
CA LEU A 323 -2.60 -20.69 15.14
C LEU A 323 -4.02 -20.82 14.54
N LEU A 324 -4.33 -21.94 13.89
CA LEU A 324 -5.65 -22.13 13.27
C LEU A 324 -6.77 -22.18 14.33
N GLN A 325 -6.51 -22.76 15.50
CA GLN A 325 -7.43 -22.74 16.64
C GLN A 325 -7.62 -21.33 17.20
N TYR A 326 -6.54 -20.56 17.35
CA TYR A 326 -6.61 -19.15 17.74
C TYR A 326 -7.47 -18.33 16.77
N VAL A 327 -7.17 -18.43 15.48
CA VAL A 327 -7.92 -17.76 14.40
C VAL A 327 -9.39 -18.15 14.44
N ALA A 328 -9.72 -19.43 14.63
CA ALA A 328 -11.09 -19.89 14.71
C ALA A 328 -11.87 -19.21 15.85
N ASN A 329 -11.23 -19.02 17.02
CA ASN A 329 -11.83 -18.34 18.16
C ASN A 329 -12.02 -16.84 17.89
N GLU A 330 -11.03 -16.15 17.33
CA GLU A 330 -11.13 -14.74 16.95
C GLU A 330 -12.25 -14.49 15.93
N LEU A 331 -12.35 -15.36 14.92
CA LEU A 331 -13.43 -15.31 13.94
C LEU A 331 -14.79 -15.48 14.61
N LYS A 332 -14.94 -16.44 15.53
CA LYS A 332 -16.16 -16.63 16.31
C LYS A 332 -16.53 -15.37 17.09
N GLU A 333 -15.56 -14.75 17.78
CA GLU A 333 -15.80 -13.54 18.57
C GLU A 333 -16.24 -12.37 17.68
N SER A 334 -15.66 -12.23 16.48
CA SER A 334 -16.00 -11.16 15.53
C SER A 334 -17.47 -11.14 15.09
N VAL A 335 -18.20 -12.26 15.23
CA VAL A 335 -19.60 -12.42 14.83
C VAL A 335 -20.53 -12.82 15.98
N GLY A 336 -20.00 -12.90 17.21
CA GLY A 336 -20.68 -13.41 18.40
C GLY A 336 -21.59 -12.41 19.13
N GLY A 337 -21.46 -11.11 18.89
CA GLY A 337 -22.28 -10.07 19.53
C GLY A 337 -22.87 -9.02 18.57
N ASP A 338 -23.72 -8.12 19.10
CA ASP A 338 -24.25 -6.92 18.42
C ASP A 338 -23.19 -5.82 18.22
N GLY A 339 -21.94 -6.23 17.91
CA GLY A 339 -20.80 -5.34 17.73
C GLY A 339 -21.03 -4.25 16.66
N ASP A 340 -20.22 -3.19 16.77
CA ASP A 340 -20.38 -1.87 16.14
C ASP A 340 -20.96 -1.92 14.71
N LEU A 341 -22.28 -1.70 14.63
CA LEU A 341 -23.05 -1.72 13.39
C LEU A 341 -22.58 -0.62 12.42
N ASP A 342 -21.95 0.44 12.92
CA ASP A 342 -21.49 1.56 12.09
C ASP A 342 -20.18 1.27 11.34
N GLU A 343 -19.33 0.36 11.84
CA GLU A 343 -18.14 -0.10 11.14
C GLU A 343 -18.52 -1.04 9.98
N ARG A 344 -19.48 -1.95 10.23
CA ARG A 344 -20.03 -2.84 9.21
C ARG A 344 -20.75 -2.08 8.10
N ARG A 345 -21.53 -1.05 8.43
CA ARG A 345 -22.18 -0.16 7.45
C ARG A 345 -21.18 0.62 6.60
N ARG A 346 -20.10 1.13 7.18
CA ARG A 346 -19.01 1.81 6.44
C ARG A 346 -18.30 0.87 5.48
N SER A 347 -18.16 -0.40 5.84
CA SER A 347 -17.62 -1.43 4.95
C SER A 347 -18.61 -1.91 3.89
N GLY A 348 -19.93 -1.72 4.10
CA GLY A 348 -21.02 -2.11 3.20
C GLY A 348 -21.45 -3.59 3.29
N GLY A 349 -21.25 -4.25 4.44
CA GLY A 349 -21.68 -5.64 4.69
C GLY A 349 -22.74 -5.75 5.80
N THR A 350 -23.32 -6.94 5.98
CA THR A 350 -24.26 -7.23 7.07
C THR A 350 -23.72 -8.30 8.01
N LEU A 351 -24.14 -8.25 9.28
CA LEU A 351 -23.80 -9.28 10.27
C LEU A 351 -24.21 -10.69 9.82
N ALA A 352 -25.32 -10.83 9.09
CA ALA A 352 -25.74 -12.12 8.55
C ALA A 352 -24.79 -12.61 7.45
N GLY A 353 -24.34 -11.74 6.55
CA GLY A 353 -23.32 -12.05 5.55
C GLY A 353 -21.99 -12.47 6.19
N ASP A 354 -21.52 -11.71 7.19
CA ASP A 354 -20.30 -12.04 7.95
C ASP A 354 -20.42 -13.40 8.65
N ARG A 355 -21.57 -13.71 9.25
CA ARG A 355 -21.82 -15.01 9.88
C ARG A 355 -21.78 -16.18 8.89
N ILE A 356 -22.29 -15.99 7.68
CA ILE A 356 -22.21 -16.99 6.60
C ILE A 356 -20.75 -17.19 6.18
N VAL A 357 -20.01 -16.10 5.96
CA VAL A 357 -18.57 -16.15 5.60
C VAL A 357 -17.75 -16.85 6.68
N VAL A 358 -17.92 -16.46 7.93
CA VAL A 358 -17.22 -17.08 9.07
C VAL A 358 -17.56 -18.56 9.17
N SER A 359 -18.80 -18.97 8.92
CA SER A 359 -19.17 -20.38 8.90
C SER A 359 -18.40 -21.18 7.85
N PHE A 360 -18.33 -20.67 6.61
CA PHE A 360 -17.54 -21.35 5.57
C PHE A 360 -16.05 -21.35 5.86
N LEU A 361 -15.54 -20.29 6.48
CA LEU A 361 -14.15 -20.21 6.88
C LEU A 361 -13.82 -21.21 7.99
N ILE A 362 -14.68 -21.35 8.99
CA ILE A 362 -14.54 -22.40 10.01
C ILE A 362 -14.59 -23.80 9.37
N ASP A 363 -15.49 -24.04 8.40
CA ASP A 363 -15.52 -25.30 7.65
C ASP A 363 -14.20 -25.55 6.91
N ASP A 364 -13.60 -24.52 6.31
CA ASP A 364 -12.33 -24.63 5.59
C ASP A 364 -11.15 -24.85 6.55
N LEU A 365 -11.16 -24.20 7.72
CA LEU A 365 -10.19 -24.44 8.80
C LEU A 365 -10.26 -25.89 9.29
N ARG A 366 -11.47 -26.43 9.52
CA ARG A 366 -11.67 -27.84 9.93
C ARG A 366 -11.25 -28.84 8.87
N LYS A 367 -11.42 -28.51 7.58
CA LYS A 367 -10.89 -29.34 6.48
C LYS A 367 -9.37 -29.32 6.45
N ALA A 368 -8.76 -28.16 6.70
CA ALA A 368 -7.32 -27.97 6.72
C ALA A 368 -6.66 -28.62 7.95
N GLU A 369 -7.33 -28.56 9.11
CA GLU A 369 -6.89 -29.09 10.39
C GLU A 369 -8.08 -29.63 11.20
N LYS A 370 -8.15 -30.96 11.35
CA LYS A 370 -9.35 -31.63 11.90
C LYS A 370 -9.56 -31.39 13.39
N GLU A 371 -8.49 -31.02 14.08
CA GLU A 371 -8.47 -30.78 15.53
C GLU A 371 -8.92 -29.36 15.90
N VAL A 372 -9.29 -28.52 14.92
CA VAL A 372 -9.88 -27.20 15.19
C VAL A 372 -11.28 -27.36 15.76
N GLU A 373 -11.40 -27.12 17.06
CA GLU A 373 -12.64 -27.21 17.83
C GLU A 373 -13.18 -25.79 18.11
N VAL A 374 -14.22 -25.40 17.39
CA VAL A 374 -14.92 -24.13 17.61
C VAL A 374 -16.41 -24.34 17.39
N GLU A 375 -17.23 -23.85 18.31
CA GLU A 375 -18.69 -23.83 18.15
C GLU A 375 -19.17 -22.39 17.90
N LEU A 376 -19.88 -22.20 16.79
CA LEU A 376 -20.46 -20.91 16.44
C LEU A 376 -21.74 -20.67 17.24
N PRO A 377 -22.01 -19.43 17.69
CA PRO A 377 -23.17 -19.11 18.52
C PRO A 377 -24.49 -19.00 17.73
N TYR A 378 -24.53 -19.49 16.50
CA TYR A 378 -25.67 -19.43 15.59
C TYR A 378 -25.64 -20.64 14.66
N ASP A 379 -26.81 -20.99 14.12
CA ASP A 379 -26.94 -22.02 13.10
C ASP A 379 -26.92 -21.37 11.71
N VAL A 380 -25.87 -21.68 10.94
CA VAL A 380 -25.76 -21.23 9.55
C VAL A 380 -26.84 -21.83 8.65
N ASP A 381 -27.33 -23.05 8.94
CA ASP A 381 -28.43 -23.63 8.19
C ASP A 381 -29.73 -22.86 8.44
N GLU A 382 -29.97 -22.35 9.66
CA GLU A 382 -31.08 -21.44 9.92
C GLU A 382 -30.92 -20.10 9.19
N LEU A 383 -29.71 -19.52 9.17
CA LEU A 383 -29.43 -18.29 8.42
C LEU A 383 -29.66 -18.45 6.90
N VAL A 384 -29.35 -19.64 6.37
CA VAL A 384 -29.54 -20.00 4.95
C VAL A 384 -30.96 -20.52 4.65
N ARG A 385 -31.69 -21.04 5.64
CA ARG A 385 -33.07 -21.58 5.50
C ARG A 385 -34.13 -20.51 5.71
N ALA A 386 -33.97 -19.60 6.66
CA ALA A 386 -34.92 -18.50 6.97
C ALA A 386 -35.04 -17.45 5.85
N SER A 387 -34.52 -17.78 4.67
CA SER A 387 -34.20 -16.86 3.63
C SER A 387 -35.26 -16.94 2.51
N GLU A 388 -36.36 -16.25 2.69
CA GLU A 388 -37.05 -15.70 1.51
C GLU A 388 -36.14 -14.67 0.79
N ASP A 389 -35.03 -14.29 1.42
CA ASP A 389 -34.05 -13.29 1.00
C ASP A 389 -32.59 -13.82 0.97
N VAL A 390 -32.35 -15.12 0.66
CA VAL A 390 -30.95 -15.66 0.57
C VAL A 390 -30.14 -14.89 -0.46
N LEU A 391 -30.87 -14.29 -1.38
CA LEU A 391 -30.42 -13.44 -2.45
C LEU A 391 -29.76 -12.14 -1.96
N SER A 392 -30.35 -11.43 -0.99
CA SER A 392 -29.68 -10.27 -0.39
C SER A 392 -28.47 -10.71 0.44
N ARG A 393 -28.55 -11.87 1.09
CA ARG A 393 -27.44 -12.39 1.91
C ARG A 393 -26.24 -12.80 1.08
N ILE A 394 -26.44 -13.32 -0.12
CA ILE A 394 -25.37 -13.64 -1.07
C ILE A 394 -24.73 -12.36 -1.61
N GLU A 395 -25.50 -11.28 -1.84
CA GLU A 395 -24.95 -9.97 -2.24
C GLU A 395 -23.98 -9.43 -1.18
N ASP A 396 -24.27 -9.66 0.10
CA ASP A 396 -23.39 -9.27 1.21
C ASP A 396 -22.09 -10.11 1.28
N VAL A 397 -22.08 -11.32 0.74
CA VAL A 397 -20.89 -12.20 0.71
C VAL A 397 -20.00 -11.77 -0.44
N ARG A 398 -18.84 -11.17 -0.16
CA ARG A 398 -17.96 -10.58 -1.18
C ARG A 398 -16.93 -11.53 -1.80
N ASP A 399 -17.04 -12.83 -1.50
CA ASP A 399 -16.16 -13.87 -2.03
C ASP A 399 -16.95 -14.83 -2.93
N ALA A 400 -16.52 -14.97 -4.19
CA ALA A 400 -17.27 -15.71 -5.21
C ALA A 400 -17.44 -17.22 -4.87
N ASP A 401 -16.44 -17.84 -4.25
CA ASP A 401 -16.53 -19.25 -3.80
C ASP A 401 -17.61 -19.38 -2.72
N TYR A 402 -17.63 -18.45 -1.76
CA TYR A 402 -18.59 -18.48 -0.66
C TYR A 402 -20.00 -18.11 -1.12
N GLN A 403 -20.15 -17.25 -2.12
CA GLN A 403 -21.43 -16.99 -2.80
C GLN A 403 -22.00 -18.27 -3.42
N GLN A 404 -21.18 -19.03 -4.16
CA GLN A 404 -21.62 -20.28 -4.79
C GLN A 404 -21.96 -21.35 -3.73
N ARG A 405 -21.11 -21.51 -2.72
CA ARG A 405 -21.35 -22.44 -1.61
C ARG A 405 -22.61 -22.09 -0.81
N SER A 406 -22.94 -20.81 -0.67
CA SER A 406 -24.21 -20.36 -0.08
C SER A 406 -25.41 -20.87 -0.88
N LEU A 407 -25.38 -20.74 -2.21
CA LEU A 407 -26.43 -21.27 -3.09
C LEU A 407 -26.52 -22.80 -3.04
N GLU A 408 -25.38 -23.50 -3.06
CA GLU A 408 -25.35 -24.96 -2.96
C GLU A 408 -25.88 -25.46 -1.63
N ARG A 409 -25.58 -24.76 -0.53
CA ARG A 409 -26.12 -25.06 0.80
C ARG A 409 -27.63 -24.81 0.83
N ASN A 410 -28.11 -23.71 0.25
CA ASN A 410 -29.54 -23.43 0.13
C ASN A 410 -30.27 -24.50 -0.69
N LEU A 411 -29.68 -24.96 -1.79
CA LEU A 411 -30.22 -26.05 -2.62
C LEU A 411 -30.46 -27.31 -1.81
N LYS A 412 -29.49 -27.74 -0.98
CA LYS A 412 -29.61 -28.92 -0.11
C LYS A 412 -30.66 -28.75 0.98
N LEU A 413 -30.85 -27.53 1.48
CA LEU A 413 -31.80 -27.24 2.56
C LEU A 413 -33.24 -27.05 2.07
N ASN A 414 -33.43 -26.70 0.79
CA ASN A 414 -34.72 -26.37 0.19
C ASN A 414 -34.93 -27.10 -1.16
N GLU A 415 -34.83 -28.43 -1.15
CA GLU A 415 -34.86 -29.27 -2.37
C GLU A 415 -36.13 -29.10 -3.22
N ASP A 416 -37.26 -28.71 -2.63
CA ASP A 416 -38.53 -28.53 -3.36
C ASP A 416 -38.67 -27.13 -3.99
N ALA A 417 -37.85 -26.15 -3.58
CA ALA A 417 -38.00 -24.74 -3.96
C ALA A 417 -36.73 -24.09 -4.55
N TRP A 418 -35.59 -24.79 -4.57
CA TRP A 418 -34.30 -24.24 -4.97
C TRP A 418 -34.30 -23.66 -6.39
N ALA A 419 -35.02 -24.26 -7.33
CA ALA A 419 -35.07 -23.80 -8.71
C ALA A 419 -35.64 -22.38 -8.82
N LYS A 420 -36.69 -22.08 -8.03
CA LYS A 420 -37.27 -20.74 -7.92
C LYS A 420 -36.26 -19.76 -7.30
N THR A 421 -35.59 -20.16 -6.22
CA THR A 421 -34.55 -19.35 -5.57
C THR A 421 -33.41 -19.02 -6.53
N PHE A 422 -32.95 -20.00 -7.33
CA PHE A 422 -31.90 -19.80 -8.33
C PHE A 422 -32.35 -18.85 -9.45
N GLY A 423 -33.59 -18.98 -9.94
CA GLY A 423 -34.17 -18.03 -10.90
C GLY A 423 -34.22 -16.59 -10.35
N GLN A 424 -34.60 -16.43 -9.08
CA GLN A 424 -34.57 -15.12 -8.42
C GLN A 424 -33.13 -14.62 -8.16
N ALA A 425 -32.19 -15.52 -7.84
CA ALA A 425 -30.77 -15.20 -7.66
C ALA A 425 -30.11 -14.68 -8.93
N PHE A 426 -30.56 -15.17 -10.09
CA PHE A 426 -30.09 -14.67 -11.37
C PHE A 426 -30.37 -13.17 -11.56
N LEU A 427 -31.45 -12.66 -10.96
CA LEU A 427 -31.86 -11.25 -11.03
C LEU A 427 -31.10 -10.34 -10.05
N LYS A 428 -30.14 -10.90 -9.31
CA LYS A 428 -29.29 -10.17 -8.36
C LYS A 428 -27.97 -9.79 -9.02
N ASP A 429 -27.34 -8.72 -8.52
CA ASP A 429 -26.11 -8.17 -9.09
C ASP A 429 -24.88 -8.94 -8.59
N VAL A 430 -24.87 -10.25 -8.85
CA VAL A 430 -23.80 -11.18 -8.47
C VAL A 430 -23.27 -11.91 -9.71
N PRO A 431 -22.45 -11.24 -10.55
CA PRO A 431 -22.06 -11.74 -11.88
C PRO A 431 -21.32 -13.09 -11.85
N SER A 432 -20.59 -13.36 -10.77
CA SER A 432 -19.86 -14.61 -10.52
C SER A 432 -20.76 -15.84 -10.53
N LEU A 433 -22.06 -15.69 -10.26
CA LEU A 433 -23.00 -16.81 -10.12
C LEU A 433 -23.86 -17.08 -11.35
N TRP A 434 -24.01 -16.13 -12.29
CA TRP A 434 -24.99 -16.27 -13.37
C TRP A 434 -24.77 -17.50 -14.24
N ASP A 435 -23.51 -17.78 -14.61
CA ASP A 435 -23.16 -18.96 -15.42
C ASP A 435 -23.45 -20.26 -14.67
N TYR A 436 -23.13 -20.29 -13.37
CA TYR A 436 -23.39 -21.43 -12.51
C TYR A 436 -24.90 -21.66 -12.35
N ILE A 437 -25.66 -20.61 -12.05
CA ILE A 437 -27.12 -20.66 -11.88
C ILE A 437 -27.78 -21.15 -13.16
N ALA A 438 -27.47 -20.54 -14.30
CA ALA A 438 -28.04 -20.89 -15.58
C ALA A 438 -27.76 -22.36 -15.91
N LYS A 439 -26.50 -22.78 -15.78
CA LYS A 439 -26.10 -24.17 -16.02
C LYS A 439 -26.83 -25.15 -15.10
N LYS A 440 -26.90 -24.86 -13.80
CA LYS A 440 -27.58 -25.74 -12.84
C LYS A 440 -29.07 -25.89 -13.09
N LEU A 441 -29.77 -24.81 -13.43
CA LEU A 441 -31.18 -24.87 -13.80
C LEU A 441 -31.40 -25.68 -15.07
N MET A 442 -30.51 -25.57 -16.06
CA MET A 442 -30.59 -26.34 -17.30
C MET A 442 -30.28 -27.83 -17.08
N ASP A 443 -29.19 -28.15 -16.37
CA ASP A 443 -28.77 -29.53 -16.11
C ASP A 443 -29.83 -30.32 -15.32
N ALA A 444 -30.68 -29.62 -14.55
CA ALA A 444 -31.76 -30.20 -13.75
C ALA A 444 -33.16 -30.07 -14.38
N ASP A 445 -33.27 -29.71 -15.67
CA ASP A 445 -34.53 -29.59 -16.41
C ASP A 445 -35.51 -28.51 -15.87
N HIS A 446 -35.00 -27.52 -15.12
CA HIS A 446 -35.77 -26.39 -14.59
C HIS A 446 -35.77 -25.16 -15.52
N HIS A 447 -35.95 -25.39 -16.82
CA HIS A 447 -35.91 -24.33 -17.85
C HIS A 447 -36.94 -23.21 -17.63
N ALA A 448 -38.08 -23.51 -17.01
CA ALA A 448 -39.15 -22.55 -16.76
C ALA A 448 -38.72 -21.41 -15.82
N GLU A 449 -37.93 -21.70 -14.78
CA GLU A 449 -37.49 -20.68 -13.82
C GLU A 449 -36.42 -19.76 -14.41
N LEU A 450 -35.49 -20.33 -15.18
CA LEU A 450 -34.52 -19.52 -15.92
C LEU A 450 -35.20 -18.63 -16.96
N ARG A 451 -36.20 -19.15 -17.67
CA ARG A 451 -36.99 -18.37 -18.64
C ARG A 451 -37.69 -17.19 -17.99
N LYS A 452 -38.34 -17.37 -16.83
CA LYS A 452 -38.96 -16.27 -16.08
C LYS A 452 -37.96 -15.15 -15.75
N ALA A 453 -36.75 -15.52 -15.33
CA ALA A 453 -35.71 -14.55 -15.03
C ALA A 453 -35.26 -13.80 -16.30
N LEU A 454 -35.02 -14.52 -17.40
CA LEU A 454 -34.63 -13.92 -18.68
C LEU A 454 -35.73 -13.02 -19.27
N ASP A 455 -37.00 -13.41 -19.14
CA ASP A 455 -38.15 -12.61 -19.57
C ASP A 455 -38.24 -11.30 -18.75
N ALA A 456 -37.96 -11.35 -17.45
CA ALA A 456 -37.89 -10.16 -16.59
C ALA A 456 -36.75 -9.21 -16.99
N VAL A 457 -35.55 -9.75 -17.25
CA VAL A 457 -34.41 -8.99 -17.79
C VAL A 457 -34.78 -8.38 -19.14
N ASN A 458 -35.51 -9.14 -19.97
CA ASN A 458 -35.90 -8.67 -21.28
C ASN A 458 -36.93 -7.54 -21.24
N ALA A 459 -37.89 -7.60 -20.32
CA ALA A 459 -38.93 -6.59 -20.15
C ALA A 459 -38.39 -5.27 -19.55
N ASP A 460 -37.38 -5.35 -18.68
CA ASP A 460 -36.86 -4.20 -17.94
C ASP A 460 -35.33 -4.19 -17.87
N GLY A 461 -34.69 -3.91 -19.01
CA GLY A 461 -33.23 -3.79 -19.10
C GLY A 461 -32.66 -2.56 -18.39
N GLU A 462 -33.51 -1.59 -18.00
CA GLU A 462 -33.11 -0.44 -17.18
C GLU A 462 -32.89 -0.86 -15.72
N LYS A 463 -33.73 -1.79 -15.22
CA LYS A 463 -33.59 -2.38 -13.89
C LYS A 463 -32.48 -3.42 -13.80
N TYR A 464 -32.24 -4.20 -14.85
CA TYR A 464 -31.28 -5.30 -14.89
C TYR A 464 -30.14 -5.09 -15.92
N PRO A 465 -29.32 -4.03 -15.77
CA PRO A 465 -28.38 -3.62 -16.81
C PRO A 465 -27.26 -4.65 -17.05
N LEU A 466 -26.70 -5.24 -15.99
CA LEU A 466 -25.60 -6.20 -16.15
C LEU A 466 -26.08 -7.58 -16.64
N GLN A 467 -27.29 -7.99 -16.24
CA GLN A 467 -27.93 -9.20 -16.76
C GLN A 467 -28.32 -8.99 -18.23
N THR A 468 -28.77 -7.79 -18.62
CA THR A 468 -28.98 -7.43 -20.03
C THR A 468 -27.70 -7.57 -20.84
N LEU A 469 -26.57 -7.13 -20.28
CA LEU A 469 -25.25 -7.36 -20.86
C LEU A 469 -24.92 -8.86 -21.00
N TRP A 470 -25.12 -9.64 -19.93
CA TRP A 470 -24.86 -11.08 -19.94
C TRP A 470 -25.67 -11.79 -21.03
N VAL A 471 -26.98 -11.54 -21.12
CA VAL A 471 -27.87 -12.16 -22.12
C VAL A 471 -27.50 -11.72 -23.53
N SER A 472 -27.32 -10.42 -23.75
CA SER A 472 -27.02 -9.88 -25.08
C SER A 472 -25.67 -10.39 -25.59
N ARG A 473 -24.66 -10.45 -24.73
CA ARG A 473 -23.35 -10.99 -25.09
C ARG A 473 -23.44 -12.45 -25.53
N ARG A 474 -24.18 -13.28 -24.79
CA ARG A 474 -24.32 -14.70 -25.13
C ARG A 474 -25.15 -14.92 -26.39
N GLY A 475 -26.22 -14.15 -26.55
CA GLY A 475 -27.08 -14.21 -27.73
C GLY A 475 -26.39 -13.77 -29.01
N ILE A 476 -25.61 -12.68 -28.93
CA ILE A 476 -24.82 -12.20 -30.07
C ILE A 476 -23.70 -13.18 -30.43
N LEU A 477 -22.98 -13.73 -29.44
CA LEU A 477 -21.82 -14.59 -29.71
C LEU A 477 -22.15 -16.05 -29.99
N GLY A 478 -23.43 -16.44 -29.88
CA GLY A 478 -23.87 -17.83 -30.09
C GLY A 478 -23.35 -18.82 -29.04
N SER A 479 -23.02 -18.35 -27.83
CA SER A 479 -22.62 -19.22 -26.72
C SER A 479 -23.85 -19.82 -26.03
N ASP A 480 -23.70 -21.00 -25.39
CA ASP A 480 -24.77 -21.77 -24.73
C ASP A 480 -25.79 -20.87 -24.01
N LEU A 481 -26.97 -20.76 -24.63
CA LEU A 481 -28.21 -20.25 -24.05
C LEU A 481 -29.16 -21.44 -23.91
N PRO A 482 -30.16 -21.37 -23.01
CA PRO A 482 -31.05 -22.49 -22.74
C PRO A 482 -31.78 -22.95 -24.01
N GLN A 483 -31.90 -24.27 -24.18
CA GLN A 483 -32.65 -24.85 -25.29
C GLN A 483 -34.11 -24.35 -25.26
N GLY A 484 -34.60 -23.80 -26.38
CA GLY A 484 -35.95 -23.23 -26.48
C GLY A 484 -36.08 -21.77 -25.99
N PHE A 485 -34.98 -21.11 -25.61
CA PHE A 485 -34.99 -19.66 -25.40
C PHE A 485 -34.91 -18.94 -26.76
N GLU A 486 -35.94 -18.17 -27.10
CA GLU A 486 -35.92 -17.34 -28.30
C GLU A 486 -34.97 -16.16 -28.09
N VAL A 487 -33.85 -16.20 -28.79
CA VAL A 487 -32.85 -15.14 -28.78
C VAL A 487 -33.26 -14.11 -29.83
N ALA A 488 -33.42 -12.85 -29.40
CA ALA A 488 -33.62 -11.77 -30.35
C ALA A 488 -32.43 -11.68 -31.33
N PRO A 489 -32.63 -11.22 -32.58
CA PRO A 489 -31.55 -11.03 -33.53
C PRO A 489 -30.37 -10.24 -32.94
N ALA A 490 -29.14 -10.58 -33.33
CA ALA A 490 -27.92 -10.03 -32.74
C ALA A 490 -27.87 -8.48 -32.81
N ASN A 491 -28.39 -7.89 -33.88
CA ASN A 491 -28.52 -6.44 -34.02
C ASN A 491 -29.51 -5.82 -33.02
N GLU A 492 -30.63 -6.49 -32.73
CA GLU A 492 -31.60 -6.00 -31.75
C GLU A 492 -31.06 -6.08 -30.32
N LEU A 493 -30.32 -7.15 -29.99
CA LEU A 493 -29.60 -7.27 -28.74
C LEU A 493 -28.55 -6.16 -28.59
N PHE A 494 -27.85 -5.81 -29.67
CA PHE A 494 -26.89 -4.72 -29.65
C PHE A 494 -27.56 -3.35 -29.45
N SER A 495 -28.66 -3.06 -30.17
CA SER A 495 -29.46 -1.85 -29.96
C SER A 495 -29.99 -1.77 -28.53
N LYS A 496 -30.39 -2.90 -27.93
CA LYS A 496 -30.82 -3.00 -26.53
C LYS A 496 -29.70 -2.62 -25.56
N LEU A 497 -28.45 -3.03 -25.82
CA LEU A 497 -27.31 -2.60 -25.02
C LEU A 497 -27.08 -1.09 -25.06
N LEU A 498 -27.15 -0.48 -26.25
CA LEU A 498 -27.05 0.98 -26.41
C LEU A 498 -28.16 1.71 -25.65
N TRP A 499 -29.38 1.18 -25.71
CA TRP A 499 -30.51 1.70 -24.94
C TRP A 499 -30.26 1.59 -23.43
N THR A 500 -29.84 0.42 -22.93
CA THR A 500 -29.52 0.20 -21.51
C THR A 500 -28.41 1.14 -21.03
N ILE A 501 -27.37 1.35 -21.82
CA ILE A 501 -26.27 2.29 -21.52
C ILE A 501 -26.81 3.72 -21.31
N ASN A 502 -27.69 4.20 -22.18
CA ASN A 502 -28.32 5.51 -22.03
C ASN A 502 -29.23 5.60 -20.79
N LYS A 503 -29.96 4.53 -20.48
CA LYS A 503 -30.83 4.47 -19.29
C LYS A 503 -30.03 4.51 -18.00
N VAL A 504 -28.95 3.75 -17.92
CA VAL A 504 -28.03 3.78 -16.77
C VAL A 504 -27.43 5.18 -16.60
N LEU A 505 -26.99 5.83 -17.68
CA LEU A 505 -26.54 7.22 -17.62
C LEU A 505 -27.62 8.16 -17.06
N THR A 506 -28.85 8.04 -17.57
CA THR A 506 -29.98 8.88 -17.12
C THR A 506 -30.26 8.71 -15.61
N ARG A 507 -30.10 7.50 -15.07
CA ARG A 507 -30.23 7.22 -13.63
C ARG A 507 -29.09 7.84 -12.83
N ILE A 508 -27.86 7.79 -13.33
CA ILE A 508 -26.70 8.47 -12.72
C ILE A 508 -26.92 9.99 -12.69
N GLU A 509 -27.42 10.59 -13.78
CA GLU A 509 -27.78 12.02 -13.87
C GLU A 509 -28.85 12.41 -12.83
N ARG A 510 -29.70 11.46 -12.42
CA ARG A 510 -30.72 11.63 -11.36
C ARG A 510 -30.20 11.39 -9.94
N GLY A 511 -28.91 11.10 -9.77
CA GLY A 511 -28.25 10.97 -8.47
C GLY A 511 -27.87 9.55 -8.05
N GLU A 512 -28.13 8.53 -8.88
CA GLU A 512 -27.74 7.13 -8.61
C GLU A 512 -26.25 6.86 -8.91
N ASN A 513 -25.36 7.52 -8.16
CA ASN A 513 -23.92 7.48 -8.39
C ASN A 513 -23.28 6.09 -8.29
N GLN A 514 -23.90 5.15 -7.56
CA GLN A 514 -23.45 3.76 -7.45
C GLN A 514 -23.43 3.02 -8.80
N LEU A 515 -24.18 3.49 -9.80
CA LEU A 515 -24.25 2.88 -11.14
C LEU A 515 -23.07 3.25 -12.05
N LYS A 516 -22.12 4.09 -11.61
CA LYS A 516 -20.95 4.48 -12.42
C LYS A 516 -20.09 3.27 -12.83
N GLU A 517 -19.87 2.33 -11.90
CA GLU A 517 -19.18 1.06 -12.13
C GLU A 517 -19.92 0.18 -13.15
N VAL A 518 -21.26 0.13 -13.05
CA VAL A 518 -22.13 -0.57 -14.00
C VAL A 518 -22.00 0.03 -15.39
N LEU A 519 -22.05 1.36 -15.51
CA LEU A 519 -21.88 2.06 -16.78
C LEU A 519 -20.49 1.81 -17.39
N ALA A 520 -19.44 1.80 -16.56
CA ALA A 520 -18.09 1.46 -17.00
C ALA A 520 -18.02 0.02 -17.54
N SER A 521 -18.63 -0.95 -16.86
CA SER A 521 -18.69 -2.34 -17.30
C SER A 521 -19.45 -2.50 -18.62
N LEU A 522 -20.59 -1.81 -18.77
CA LEU A 522 -21.35 -1.79 -20.02
C LEU A 522 -20.53 -1.20 -21.17
N ARG A 523 -19.88 -0.05 -20.96
CA ARG A 523 -18.99 0.59 -21.95
C ARG A 523 -17.83 -0.32 -22.34
N ALA A 524 -17.17 -0.93 -21.36
CA ALA A 524 -16.05 -1.84 -21.58
C ALA A 524 -16.48 -3.03 -22.43
N ALA A 525 -17.67 -3.59 -22.23
CA ALA A 525 -18.17 -4.65 -23.11
C ALA A 525 -18.40 -4.19 -24.56
N MET A 526 -18.59 -2.89 -24.80
CA MET A 526 -18.69 -2.30 -26.14
C MET A 526 -17.32 -2.04 -26.79
N THR A 527 -16.19 -2.18 -26.08
CA THR A 527 -14.81 -2.08 -26.63
C THR A 527 -13.89 -3.31 -26.45
N GLU A 528 -13.99 -4.07 -25.35
CA GLU A 528 -13.20 -5.28 -25.07
C GLU A 528 -13.68 -6.50 -25.89
N ARG A 529 -12.81 -7.05 -26.75
CA ARG A 529 -13.21 -8.03 -27.81
C ARG A 529 -14.34 -7.51 -28.72
N SER A 530 -14.59 -6.21 -28.76
CA SER A 530 -15.80 -5.63 -29.35
C SER A 530 -15.75 -5.39 -30.84
N SER A 531 -14.68 -5.84 -31.50
CA SER A 531 -14.80 -6.29 -32.87
C SER A 531 -15.89 -7.36 -32.95
N ARG A 532 -15.88 -8.40 -32.11
CA ARG A 532 -16.75 -9.57 -32.27
C ARG A 532 -18.22 -9.30 -32.02
N LEU A 533 -18.59 -8.56 -30.97
CA LEU A 533 -20.01 -8.26 -30.69
C LEU A 533 -20.66 -7.44 -31.80
N LEU A 534 -20.03 -6.33 -32.19
CA LEU A 534 -20.54 -5.50 -33.28
C LEU A 534 -20.43 -6.25 -34.63
N THR A 535 -19.32 -6.91 -34.95
CA THR A 535 -19.18 -7.63 -36.23
C THR A 535 -20.20 -8.74 -36.37
N THR A 536 -20.55 -9.45 -35.29
CA THR A 536 -21.59 -10.49 -35.33
C THR A 536 -22.98 -9.88 -35.35
N ALA A 537 -23.22 -8.77 -34.64
CA ALA A 537 -24.46 -8.00 -34.75
C ALA A 537 -24.67 -7.40 -36.15
N MET A 538 -23.59 -7.14 -36.89
CA MET A 538 -23.61 -6.63 -38.26
C MET A 538 -23.76 -7.71 -39.32
N ASP A 539 -23.56 -8.98 -38.99
CA ASP A 539 -23.61 -10.06 -39.96
C ASP A 539 -25.01 -10.17 -40.57
N GLY A 540 -25.11 -10.10 -41.90
CA GLY A 540 -26.37 -10.12 -42.63
C GLY A 540 -27.27 -8.88 -42.48
N LEU A 541 -26.81 -7.77 -41.89
CA LEU A 541 -27.58 -6.52 -41.84
C LEU A 541 -27.77 -5.89 -43.23
N SER A 542 -28.95 -5.31 -43.47
CA SER A 542 -29.18 -4.42 -44.62
C SER A 542 -28.49 -3.07 -44.41
N GLU A 543 -28.16 -2.37 -45.51
CA GLU A 543 -27.54 -1.04 -45.43
C GLU A 543 -28.38 -0.04 -44.64
N ASP A 544 -29.71 -0.07 -44.78
CA ASP A 544 -30.62 0.82 -44.05
C ASP A 544 -30.62 0.55 -42.54
N ARG A 545 -30.54 -0.73 -42.14
CA ARG A 545 -30.43 -1.10 -40.72
C ARG A 545 -29.04 -0.78 -40.16
N ALA A 546 -27.99 -0.91 -40.95
CA ALA A 546 -26.64 -0.48 -40.58
C ALA A 546 -26.56 1.04 -40.39
N ALA A 547 -27.23 1.82 -41.25
CA ALA A 547 -27.36 3.27 -41.08
C ALA A 547 -28.12 3.64 -39.80
N HIS A 548 -29.21 2.94 -39.50
CA HIS A 548 -29.96 3.12 -38.26
C HIS A 548 -29.09 2.81 -37.03
N LEU A 549 -28.33 1.71 -37.06
CA LEU A 549 -27.46 1.31 -35.97
C LEU A 549 -26.32 2.31 -35.74
N LEU A 550 -25.74 2.85 -36.82
CA LEU A 550 -24.76 3.94 -36.73
C LEU A 550 -25.35 5.14 -36.00
N HIS A 551 -26.56 5.55 -36.34
CA HIS A 551 -27.25 6.65 -35.68
C HIS A 551 -27.53 6.39 -34.19
N GLU A 552 -27.89 5.16 -33.83
CA GLU A 552 -28.06 4.74 -32.44
C GLU A 552 -26.75 4.83 -31.64
N VAL A 553 -25.62 4.44 -32.25
CA VAL A 553 -24.29 4.54 -31.65
C VAL A 553 -23.91 6.01 -31.41
N GLU A 554 -24.10 6.88 -32.42
CA GLU A 554 -23.73 8.29 -32.34
C GLU A 554 -24.57 9.07 -31.33
N ARG A 555 -25.84 8.71 -31.16
CA ARG A 555 -26.74 9.33 -30.18
C ARG A 555 -26.68 8.70 -28.79
N CYS A 556 -25.86 7.67 -28.59
CA CYS A 556 -25.71 7.04 -27.29
C CYS A 556 -24.83 7.89 -26.37
N ARG A 557 -25.46 8.84 -25.66
CA ARG A 557 -24.82 9.71 -24.65
C ARG A 557 -24.07 8.92 -23.57
N GLY A 558 -24.55 7.71 -23.27
CA GLY A 558 -23.91 6.83 -22.30
C GLY A 558 -22.59 6.26 -22.78
N LEU A 559 -22.21 6.31 -24.06
CA LEU A 559 -20.87 5.98 -24.55
C LEU A 559 -19.94 7.20 -24.43
N SER A 560 -18.64 6.97 -24.20
CA SER A 560 -17.67 8.07 -24.38
C SER A 560 -17.31 8.24 -25.86
N ASP A 561 -16.75 9.39 -26.24
CA ASP A 561 -16.36 9.68 -27.63
C ASP A 561 -15.47 8.60 -28.23
N ILE A 562 -14.59 8.00 -27.42
CA ILE A 562 -13.69 6.92 -27.84
C ILE A 562 -14.51 5.68 -28.22
N HIS A 563 -15.52 5.33 -27.43
CA HIS A 563 -16.38 4.18 -27.74
C HIS A 563 -17.23 4.46 -28.99
N GLN A 564 -17.80 5.67 -29.11
CA GLN A 564 -18.60 6.05 -30.27
C GLN A 564 -17.78 6.05 -31.57
N SER A 565 -16.59 6.66 -31.55
CA SER A 565 -15.68 6.70 -32.69
C SER A 565 -15.22 5.31 -33.12
N THR A 566 -14.83 4.46 -32.15
CA THR A 566 -14.43 3.07 -32.43
C THR A 566 -15.55 2.27 -33.10
N LEU A 567 -16.78 2.35 -32.56
CA LEU A 567 -17.93 1.64 -33.13
C LEU A 567 -18.33 2.19 -34.50
N ARG A 568 -18.29 3.52 -34.68
CA ARG A 568 -18.49 4.20 -35.98
C ARG A 568 -17.52 3.68 -37.03
N GLU A 569 -16.22 3.64 -36.72
CA GLU A 569 -15.18 3.18 -37.65
C GLU A 569 -15.42 1.73 -38.07
N LEU A 570 -15.80 0.86 -37.13
CA LEU A 570 -16.12 -0.54 -37.43
C LEU A 570 -17.36 -0.69 -38.33
N LEU A 571 -18.41 0.09 -38.07
CA LEU A 571 -19.62 0.13 -38.91
C LEU A 571 -19.33 0.65 -40.32
N MET A 572 -18.60 1.75 -40.43
CA MET A 572 -18.21 2.32 -41.73
C MET A 572 -17.31 1.37 -42.52
N LYS A 573 -16.40 0.66 -41.84
CA LYS A 573 -15.54 -0.36 -42.46
C LYS A 573 -16.34 -1.57 -42.97
N ALA A 574 -17.36 -2.01 -42.24
CA ALA A 574 -18.19 -3.15 -42.64
C ALA A 574 -19.20 -2.78 -43.74
N PHE A 575 -19.64 -1.53 -43.80
CA PHE A 575 -20.59 -1.02 -44.79
C PHE A 575 -20.02 0.21 -45.52
N PRO A 576 -19.15 0.02 -46.54
CA PRO A 576 -18.53 1.13 -47.28
C PRO A 576 -19.54 2.09 -47.94
N ALA A 577 -20.76 1.63 -48.23
CA ALA A 577 -21.85 2.48 -48.73
C ALA A 577 -22.25 3.58 -47.73
N LEU A 578 -22.10 3.34 -46.41
CA LEU A 578 -22.29 4.36 -45.38
C LEU A 578 -21.18 5.41 -45.42
N GLN A 579 -19.95 5.01 -45.73
CA GLN A 579 -18.83 5.92 -45.91
C GLN A 579 -19.03 6.81 -47.14
N ALA A 580 -19.57 6.25 -48.23
CA ALA A 580 -19.93 7.01 -49.44
C ALA A 580 -21.10 7.98 -49.18
N LYS A 581 -22.16 7.54 -48.46
CA LYS A 581 -23.26 8.42 -48.05
C LYS A 581 -22.80 9.51 -47.09
N ALA A 582 -21.91 9.21 -46.13
CA ALA A 582 -21.32 10.18 -45.21
C ALA A 582 -20.44 11.20 -45.94
N ALA A 583 -19.70 10.78 -46.97
CA ALA A 583 -18.90 11.67 -47.82
C ALA A 583 -19.78 12.54 -48.74
N LEU A 584 -20.91 12.01 -49.22
CA LEU A 584 -21.94 12.77 -49.95
C LEU A 584 -22.64 13.78 -49.02
N THR A 585 -23.03 13.38 -47.81
CA THR A 585 -23.58 14.32 -46.82
C THR A 585 -22.54 15.30 -46.31
N ALA A 586 -21.25 14.95 -46.19
CA ALA A 586 -20.21 15.93 -45.83
C ALA A 586 -19.91 16.92 -46.98
N ALA A 587 -20.13 16.51 -48.24
CA ALA A 587 -20.09 17.40 -49.39
C ALA A 587 -21.35 18.27 -49.52
N ASP A 588 -22.49 17.80 -49.03
CA ASP A 588 -23.80 18.49 -49.08
C ASP A 588 -24.19 19.21 -47.76
N MET A 589 -23.50 18.97 -46.64
CA MET A 589 -23.71 19.59 -45.31
C MET A 589 -22.62 20.62 -44.97
N HIS A 590 -22.21 21.42 -45.96
CA HIS A 590 -21.54 22.68 -45.66
C HIS A 590 -22.51 23.75 -45.10
N ASP A 591 -23.80 23.46 -45.03
CA ASP A 591 -24.80 24.26 -44.35
C ASP A 591 -25.63 23.33 -43.43
N GLU A 592 -25.64 23.62 -42.11
CA GLU A 592 -26.47 23.01 -41.05
C GLU A 592 -25.94 21.76 -40.29
N ASP A 593 -24.84 21.92 -39.53
CA ASP A 593 -24.84 21.48 -38.11
C ASP A 593 -23.90 22.39 -37.29
N GLY A 594 -24.37 22.82 -36.12
CA GLY A 594 -23.81 23.89 -35.31
C GLY A 594 -22.58 23.50 -34.47
N SER A 595 -21.50 23.02 -35.09
CA SER A 595 -20.17 23.03 -34.45
C SER A 595 -19.31 24.14 -35.05
N GLY A 596 -19.32 25.31 -34.41
CA GLY A 596 -18.71 26.54 -34.95
C GLY A 596 -17.24 26.37 -35.36
N GLU A 597 -16.91 26.87 -36.55
CA GLU A 597 -15.52 27.06 -37.00
C GLU A 597 -14.77 27.93 -35.97
N ILE A 598 -13.60 27.49 -35.50
CA ILE A 598 -12.76 28.29 -34.59
C ILE A 598 -11.87 29.17 -35.45
N LEU A 599 -12.08 30.49 -35.41
CA LEU A 599 -11.25 31.43 -36.15
C LEU A 599 -9.98 31.76 -35.37
N ALA A 600 -8.83 31.66 -36.02
CA ALA A 600 -7.54 32.05 -35.43
C ALA A 600 -6.62 32.65 -36.48
N THR A 601 -5.64 33.42 -36.02
CA THR A 601 -4.51 33.86 -36.86
C THR A 601 -3.43 32.78 -36.89
N GLU A 602 -2.51 32.84 -37.85
CA GLU A 602 -1.33 31.97 -37.91
C GLU A 602 -0.53 32.03 -36.58
N ARG A 603 -0.50 33.21 -35.94
CA ARG A 603 0.17 33.41 -34.65
C ARG A 603 -0.53 32.66 -33.51
N GLY A 604 -1.86 32.73 -33.41
CA GLY A 604 -2.60 32.01 -32.37
C GLY A 604 -2.62 30.51 -32.58
N LEU A 605 -2.68 30.05 -33.83
CA LEU A 605 -2.52 28.63 -34.17
C LEU A 605 -1.18 28.10 -33.66
N ARG A 606 -0.08 28.81 -33.95
CA ARG A 606 1.26 28.42 -33.47
C ARG A 606 1.38 28.44 -31.95
N LYS A 607 0.78 29.42 -31.29
CA LYS A 607 0.75 29.49 -29.81
C LYS A 607 0.05 28.27 -29.21
N ARG A 608 -1.11 27.88 -29.76
CA ARG A 608 -1.87 26.72 -29.30
C ARG A 608 -1.19 25.39 -29.61
N GLN A 609 -0.52 25.29 -30.76
CA GLN A 609 0.33 24.14 -31.10
C GLN A 609 1.56 24.02 -30.18
N ALA A 610 2.17 25.14 -29.79
CA ALA A 610 3.30 25.15 -28.85
C ALA A 610 2.88 24.70 -27.44
N GLU A 611 1.69 25.10 -26.99
CA GLU A 611 1.10 24.64 -25.73
C GLU A 611 0.85 23.11 -25.74
N LEU A 612 0.27 22.58 -26.82
CA LEU A 612 0.11 21.13 -27.00
C LEU A 612 1.46 20.41 -26.94
N LYS A 613 2.47 20.95 -27.63
CA LYS A 613 3.81 20.39 -27.66
C LYS A 613 4.47 20.39 -26.28
N ASN A 614 4.32 21.46 -25.51
CA ASN A 614 4.81 21.55 -24.13
C ASN A 614 4.21 20.45 -23.23
N ILE A 615 2.89 20.25 -23.32
CA ILE A 615 2.20 19.21 -22.55
C ILE A 615 2.71 17.82 -22.93
N GLN A 616 2.93 17.56 -24.22
CA GLN A 616 3.35 16.25 -24.73
C GLN A 616 4.82 15.92 -24.50
N GLU A 617 5.71 16.89 -24.73
CA GLU A 617 7.16 16.67 -24.75
C GLU A 617 7.85 17.01 -23.42
N GLU A 618 7.24 17.83 -22.56
CA GLU A 618 7.82 18.24 -21.28
C GLU A 618 6.98 17.77 -20.08
N GLU A 619 5.71 18.19 -19.97
CA GLU A 619 4.93 17.99 -18.75
C GLU A 619 4.50 16.54 -18.51
N LEU A 620 4.03 15.83 -19.55
CA LEU A 620 3.64 14.43 -19.43
C LEU A 620 4.83 13.52 -19.07
N PRO A 621 6.01 13.65 -19.71
CA PRO A 621 7.22 12.94 -19.28
C PRO A 621 7.67 13.25 -17.85
N ASP A 622 7.58 14.51 -17.40
CA ASP A 622 7.94 14.88 -16.03
C ASP A 622 7.00 14.26 -14.99
N VAL A 623 5.68 14.30 -15.23
CA VAL A 623 4.70 13.65 -14.35
C VAL A 623 4.88 12.13 -14.33
N ALA A 624 5.18 11.51 -15.47
CA ALA A 624 5.48 10.08 -15.55
C ALA A 624 6.72 9.70 -14.70
N LYS A 625 7.73 10.57 -14.68
CA LYS A 625 8.91 10.41 -13.82
C LYS A 625 8.56 10.54 -12.33
N GLN A 626 7.74 11.53 -11.96
CA GLN A 626 7.25 11.71 -10.57
C GLN A 626 6.44 10.50 -10.09
N ILE A 627 5.58 9.94 -10.95
CA ILE A 627 4.85 8.69 -10.67
C ILE A 627 5.82 7.53 -10.44
N GLY A 628 6.86 7.40 -11.28
CA GLY A 628 7.90 6.37 -11.10
C GLY A 628 8.68 6.50 -9.79
N GLU A 629 9.03 7.73 -9.40
CA GLU A 629 9.70 8.04 -8.13
C GLU A 629 8.79 7.73 -6.93
N ALA A 630 7.51 8.11 -6.99
CA ALA A 630 6.52 7.82 -5.95
C ALA A 630 6.24 6.31 -5.79
N LEU A 631 6.18 5.55 -6.89
CA LEU A 631 6.04 4.09 -6.87
C LEU A 631 7.27 3.39 -6.28
N ALA A 632 8.46 3.96 -6.46
CA ALA A 632 9.71 3.44 -5.87
C ALA A 632 9.78 3.60 -4.33
N MET A 633 8.92 4.44 -3.73
CA MET A 633 8.84 4.62 -2.28
C MET A 633 8.03 3.52 -1.55
N GLY A 634 7.37 2.62 -2.30
CA GLY A 634 7.05 1.26 -1.85
C GLY A 634 5.81 1.08 -0.97
N ASP A 635 5.03 2.12 -0.69
CA ASP A 635 3.72 2.00 -0.04
C ASP A 635 2.64 2.65 -0.91
N VAL A 636 1.93 1.81 -1.68
CA VAL A 636 1.03 2.25 -2.78
C VAL A 636 -0.37 2.58 -2.24
N SER A 637 -0.69 2.22 -0.99
CA SER A 637 -2.02 2.37 -0.41
C SER A 637 -2.28 3.69 0.32
N GLU A 638 -1.25 4.48 0.66
CA GLU A 638 -1.39 5.76 1.40
C GLU A 638 -0.52 6.90 0.83
N ASN A 639 -0.07 6.80 -0.43
CA ASN A 639 0.81 7.81 -1.01
C ASN A 639 0.02 8.95 -1.65
N ALA A 640 -0.28 10.00 -0.86
CA ALA A 640 -0.94 11.21 -1.33
C ALA A 640 -0.21 11.88 -2.53
N GLU A 641 1.11 11.69 -2.66
CA GLU A 641 1.88 12.20 -3.81
C GLU A 641 1.62 11.39 -5.09
N LEU A 642 1.37 10.08 -4.98
CA LEU A 642 1.00 9.22 -6.12
C LEU A 642 -0.39 9.58 -6.65
N ASP A 643 -1.36 9.80 -5.75
CA ASP A 643 -2.72 10.18 -6.13
C ASP A 643 -2.74 11.56 -6.79
N ALA A 644 -2.03 12.53 -6.23
CA ALA A 644 -1.89 13.87 -6.82
C ALA A 644 -1.19 13.84 -8.20
N ALA A 645 -0.16 12.99 -8.36
CA ALA A 645 0.54 12.83 -9.64
C ALA A 645 -0.35 12.18 -10.72
N ARG A 646 -1.16 11.18 -10.36
CA ARG A 646 -2.14 10.54 -11.26
C ARG A 646 -3.26 11.49 -11.66
N GLU A 647 -3.76 12.30 -10.72
CA GLU A 647 -4.75 13.32 -11.02
C GLU A 647 -4.18 14.38 -11.98
N ARG A 648 -2.93 14.80 -11.77
CA ARG A 648 -2.23 15.71 -12.68
C ARG A 648 -2.03 15.10 -14.07
N GLU A 649 -1.64 13.84 -14.15
CA GLU A 649 -1.50 13.11 -15.43
C GLU A 649 -2.83 13.08 -16.19
N SER A 650 -3.94 12.80 -15.49
CA SER A 650 -5.28 12.79 -16.07
C SER A 650 -5.66 14.17 -16.63
N ARG A 651 -5.44 15.24 -15.85
CA ARG A 651 -5.73 16.62 -16.28
C ARG A 651 -4.93 17.03 -17.51
N LEU A 652 -3.64 16.69 -17.57
CA LEU A 652 -2.79 17.00 -18.73
C LEU A 652 -3.21 16.24 -19.99
N LYS A 653 -3.60 14.96 -19.87
CA LYS A 653 -4.12 14.17 -21.00
C LYS A 653 -5.44 14.72 -21.53
N GLU A 654 -6.32 15.16 -20.63
CA GLU A 654 -7.60 15.77 -21.00
C GLU A 654 -7.38 17.11 -21.72
N ALA A 655 -6.52 17.98 -21.18
CA ALA A 655 -6.16 19.24 -21.81
C ALA A 655 -5.51 19.05 -23.19
N ALA A 656 -4.59 18.09 -23.33
CA ALA A 656 -3.98 17.77 -24.63
C ALA A 656 -5.02 17.29 -25.64
N LYS A 657 -5.98 16.45 -25.22
CA LYS A 657 -7.07 15.99 -26.08
C LYS A 657 -7.96 17.13 -26.54
N GLU A 658 -8.37 18.00 -25.62
CA GLU A 658 -9.17 19.19 -25.93
C GLU A 658 -8.47 20.09 -26.94
N ILE A 659 -7.18 20.39 -26.73
CA ILE A 659 -6.37 21.19 -27.68
C ILE A 659 -6.32 20.52 -29.06
N MET A 660 -6.10 19.20 -29.12
CA MET A 660 -6.08 18.47 -30.40
C MET A 660 -7.42 18.53 -31.14
N ASP A 661 -8.54 18.43 -30.42
CA ASP A 661 -9.87 18.46 -31.01
C ASP A 661 -10.31 19.87 -31.43
N GLU A 662 -9.84 20.91 -30.72
CA GLU A 662 -9.97 22.28 -31.18
C GLU A 662 -9.15 22.56 -32.44
N LEU A 663 -7.87 22.16 -32.48
CA LEU A 663 -6.97 22.40 -33.62
C LEU A 663 -7.50 21.83 -34.94
N LYS A 664 -8.29 20.74 -34.90
CA LYS A 664 -8.97 20.17 -36.07
C LYS A 664 -10.04 21.07 -36.69
N ARG A 665 -10.59 22.01 -35.90
CA ARG A 665 -11.69 22.92 -36.26
C ARG A 665 -11.22 24.35 -36.52
N VAL A 666 -9.90 24.59 -36.47
CA VAL A 666 -9.32 25.92 -36.64
C VAL A 666 -9.29 26.30 -38.12
N LYS A 667 -9.85 27.46 -38.43
CA LYS A 667 -9.74 28.14 -39.72
C LYS A 667 -8.82 29.34 -39.58
N VAL A 668 -7.70 29.29 -40.30
CA VAL A 668 -6.70 30.36 -40.27
C VAL A 668 -7.16 31.52 -41.14
N ILE A 669 -7.26 32.70 -40.55
CA ILE A 669 -7.57 33.95 -41.26
C ILE A 669 -6.39 34.91 -41.08
N ASP A 670 -5.93 35.48 -42.20
CA ASP A 670 -4.93 36.54 -42.21
C ASP A 670 -5.62 37.92 -42.06
N PRO A 671 -5.40 38.64 -40.94
CA PRO A 671 -5.97 39.97 -40.70
C PRO A 671 -5.66 41.00 -41.80
N ALA A 672 -4.56 40.84 -42.55
CA ALA A 672 -4.22 41.74 -43.65
C ALA A 672 -5.21 41.62 -44.84
N THR A 673 -5.93 40.50 -44.93
CA THR A 673 -6.81 40.16 -46.06
C THR A 673 -8.30 40.41 -45.78
N VAL A 674 -8.68 40.78 -44.55
CA VAL A 674 -10.08 40.92 -44.15
C VAL A 674 -10.73 42.20 -44.68
N ASP A 675 -12.05 42.18 -44.84
CA ASP A 675 -12.84 43.37 -45.15
C ASP A 675 -12.91 44.29 -43.92
N ALA A 676 -12.37 45.50 -44.03
CA ALA A 676 -12.40 46.51 -42.98
C ALA A 676 -13.58 47.49 -43.10
N SER A 677 -14.54 47.21 -44.00
CA SER A 677 -15.75 48.02 -44.12
C SER A 677 -16.75 47.81 -42.97
N VAL A 678 -16.62 46.68 -42.25
CA VAL A 678 -17.49 46.25 -41.15
C VAL A 678 -16.67 45.62 -40.02
N ALA A 679 -17.14 45.75 -38.79
CA ALA A 679 -16.51 45.14 -37.63
C ALA A 679 -16.60 43.60 -37.68
N GLY A 680 -15.46 42.92 -37.59
CA GLY A 680 -15.37 41.46 -37.70
C GLY A 680 -14.02 40.89 -37.26
N PHE A 681 -13.83 39.57 -37.41
CA PHE A 681 -12.56 38.92 -37.10
C PHE A 681 -11.41 39.56 -37.90
N GLY A 682 -10.28 39.84 -37.25
CA GLY A 682 -9.11 40.47 -37.88
C GLY A 682 -9.21 42.00 -38.01
N THR A 683 -10.20 42.64 -37.37
CA THR A 683 -10.36 44.10 -37.39
C THR A 683 -10.04 44.73 -36.04
N LYS A 684 -9.56 45.97 -36.09
CA LYS A 684 -9.40 46.88 -34.97
C LYS A 684 -10.54 47.89 -35.01
N VAL A 685 -11.31 47.95 -33.93
CA VAL A 685 -12.53 48.77 -33.82
C VAL A 685 -12.40 49.78 -32.70
N SER A 686 -12.72 51.04 -33.00
CA SER A 686 -12.84 52.10 -31.99
C SER A 686 -14.29 52.20 -31.54
N LEU A 687 -14.57 51.91 -30.27
CA LEU A 687 -15.91 51.92 -29.70
C LEU A 687 -16.06 53.05 -28.69
N LYS A 688 -17.11 53.86 -28.83
CA LYS A 688 -17.44 54.95 -27.91
C LYS A 688 -18.66 54.59 -27.08
N ARG A 689 -18.58 54.80 -25.75
CA ARG A 689 -19.70 54.64 -24.80
C ARG A 689 -20.44 55.97 -24.61
N GLU A 690 -21.60 55.92 -23.97
CA GLU A 690 -22.42 57.11 -23.64
C GLU A 690 -21.69 58.14 -22.77
N ASP A 691 -20.67 57.72 -22.01
CA ASP A 691 -19.81 58.60 -21.20
C ASP A 691 -18.80 59.43 -22.03
N GLY A 692 -18.80 59.25 -23.35
CA GLY A 692 -17.97 59.99 -24.29
C GLY A 692 -16.58 59.41 -24.52
N LYS A 693 -16.17 58.35 -23.81
CA LYS A 693 -14.82 57.76 -23.94
C LYS A 693 -14.77 56.71 -25.05
N ALA A 694 -13.81 56.87 -25.97
CA ALA A 694 -13.51 55.89 -27.01
C ALA A 694 -12.41 54.92 -26.56
N LYS A 695 -12.57 53.63 -26.83
CA LYS A 695 -11.56 52.59 -26.61
C LYS A 695 -11.39 51.76 -27.87
N ASN A 696 -10.14 51.40 -28.17
CA ASN A 696 -9.80 50.56 -29.30
C ASN A 696 -9.74 49.10 -28.85
N TYR A 697 -10.43 48.23 -29.58
CA TYR A 697 -10.40 46.78 -29.39
C TYR A 697 -9.95 46.10 -30.67
N THR A 698 -9.17 45.03 -30.54
CA THR A 698 -8.81 44.18 -31.68
C THR A 698 -9.59 42.88 -31.56
N ILE A 699 -10.36 42.52 -32.58
CA ILE A 699 -11.20 41.31 -32.58
C ILE A 699 -10.40 40.18 -33.23
N LEU A 700 -9.88 39.26 -32.42
CA LEU A 700 -9.14 38.07 -32.87
C LEU A 700 -9.78 36.80 -32.30
N GLY A 701 -9.12 35.66 -32.50
CA GLY A 701 -9.57 34.38 -31.97
C GLY A 701 -9.39 34.28 -30.47
N ARG A 702 -9.99 33.24 -29.89
CA ARG A 702 -9.87 32.92 -28.46
C ARG A 702 -8.42 32.67 -28.00
N TYR A 703 -7.52 32.26 -28.90
CA TYR A 703 -6.12 31.96 -28.56
C TYR A 703 -5.23 33.19 -28.43
N GLU A 704 -5.66 34.29 -29.04
CA GLU A 704 -4.99 35.58 -29.07
C GLU A 704 -5.61 36.61 -28.14
N ALA A 705 -6.72 36.28 -27.48
CA ALA A 705 -7.37 37.15 -26.51
C ALA A 705 -6.40 37.57 -25.40
N ASP A 706 -6.30 38.87 -25.18
CA ASP A 706 -5.38 39.50 -24.24
C ASP A 706 -6.03 40.79 -23.72
N HIS A 707 -6.44 40.75 -22.44
CA HIS A 707 -7.12 41.87 -21.80
C HIS A 707 -6.23 43.09 -21.64
N GLU A 708 -4.91 42.90 -21.42
CA GLU A 708 -3.97 44.00 -21.20
C GLU A 708 -3.74 44.79 -22.49
N ASN A 709 -3.77 44.11 -23.63
CA ASN A 709 -3.59 44.69 -24.96
C ASN A 709 -4.91 45.00 -25.70
N PHE A 710 -6.05 44.93 -25.02
CA PHE A 710 -7.39 45.13 -25.59
C PHE A 710 -7.70 44.24 -26.80
N ILE A 711 -7.16 43.02 -26.82
CA ILE A 711 -7.48 42.00 -27.81
C ILE A 711 -8.61 41.14 -27.24
N ILE A 712 -9.75 41.16 -27.90
CA ILE A 712 -10.95 40.44 -27.47
C ILE A 712 -11.23 39.26 -28.41
N SER A 713 -11.71 38.16 -27.83
CA SER A 713 -12.19 37.03 -28.61
C SER A 713 -13.38 37.44 -29.47
N ASN A 714 -13.45 36.92 -30.69
CA ASN A 714 -14.61 37.02 -31.58
C ASN A 714 -15.89 36.45 -30.94
N GLU A 715 -15.77 35.60 -29.92
CA GLU A 715 -16.87 35.03 -29.14
C GLU A 715 -17.28 35.89 -27.93
N SER A 716 -16.54 36.97 -27.65
CA SER A 716 -16.87 37.85 -26.51
C SER A 716 -18.18 38.62 -26.74
N PRO A 717 -18.94 38.96 -25.68
CA PRO A 717 -20.20 39.70 -25.81
C PRO A 717 -20.05 41.02 -26.58
N ILE A 718 -18.93 41.71 -26.38
CA ILE A 718 -18.60 42.97 -27.08
C ILE A 718 -18.40 42.71 -28.57
N ALA A 719 -17.61 41.70 -28.95
CA ALA A 719 -17.37 41.35 -30.35
C ALA A 719 -18.65 40.87 -31.06
N GLN A 720 -19.46 40.06 -30.38
CA GLN A 720 -20.73 39.55 -30.91
C GLN A 720 -21.76 40.66 -31.11
N GLY A 721 -21.88 41.60 -30.16
CA GLY A 721 -22.85 42.69 -30.27
C GLY A 721 -22.54 43.71 -31.37
N ILE A 722 -21.27 43.84 -31.78
CA ILE A 722 -20.85 44.78 -32.84
C ILE A 722 -20.54 44.09 -34.18
N LEU A 723 -20.66 42.77 -34.26
CA LEU A 723 -20.32 42.00 -35.46
C LEU A 723 -21.15 42.50 -36.66
N GLY A 724 -20.48 42.80 -37.78
CA GLY A 724 -21.10 43.29 -39.01
C GLY A 724 -21.49 44.77 -39.02
N LYS A 725 -21.22 45.52 -37.94
CA LYS A 725 -21.56 46.96 -37.85
C LYS A 725 -20.56 47.84 -38.59
N LYS A 726 -21.07 48.93 -39.17
CA LYS A 726 -20.28 49.95 -39.89
C LYS A 726 -19.93 51.15 -39.00
N PRO A 727 -18.90 51.94 -39.34
CA PRO A 727 -18.65 53.22 -38.69
C PRO A 727 -19.90 54.12 -38.69
N GLY A 728 -20.27 54.65 -37.52
CA GLY A 728 -21.46 55.46 -37.25
C GLY A 728 -22.67 54.68 -36.72
N GLU A 729 -22.64 53.34 -36.72
CA GLU A 729 -23.74 52.52 -36.22
C GLU A 729 -23.64 52.28 -34.71
N LYS A 730 -24.80 52.17 -34.05
CA LYS A 730 -24.91 51.89 -32.62
C LYS A 730 -25.33 50.43 -32.38
N ALA A 731 -24.75 49.83 -31.35
CA ALA A 731 -25.02 48.46 -30.91
C ALA A 731 -25.25 48.43 -29.40
N MET A 732 -26.25 47.66 -28.96
CA MET A 732 -26.49 47.40 -27.55
C MET A 732 -25.83 46.07 -27.20
N VAL A 733 -24.85 46.11 -26.29
CA VAL A 733 -24.08 44.94 -25.87
C VAL A 733 -24.53 44.56 -24.45
N GLU A 734 -24.89 43.30 -24.26
CA GLU A 734 -25.15 42.75 -22.93
C GLU A 734 -23.83 42.41 -22.24
N THR A 735 -23.61 43.01 -21.08
CA THR A 735 -22.46 42.70 -20.21
C THR A 735 -22.97 42.19 -18.86
N PRO A 736 -22.14 41.50 -18.06
CA PRO A 736 -22.54 41.04 -16.73
C PRO A 736 -23.04 42.14 -15.79
N GLU A 737 -22.68 43.40 -16.06
CA GLU A 737 -23.07 44.59 -15.27
C GLU A 737 -24.30 45.33 -15.85
N GLY A 738 -24.90 44.82 -16.92
CA GLY A 738 -26.06 45.41 -17.61
C GLY A 738 -25.82 45.71 -19.10
N SER A 739 -26.86 46.16 -19.80
CA SER A 739 -26.80 46.48 -21.23
C SER A 739 -26.11 47.84 -21.45
N VAL A 740 -25.10 47.88 -22.29
CA VAL A 740 -24.30 49.08 -22.58
C VAL A 740 -24.40 49.41 -24.07
N ALA A 741 -24.76 50.65 -24.40
CA ALA A 741 -24.76 51.13 -25.78
C ALA A 741 -23.35 51.54 -26.22
N TYR A 742 -22.91 51.01 -27.37
CA TYR A 742 -21.67 51.35 -28.04
C TYR A 742 -21.95 51.96 -29.41
N GLU A 743 -21.18 52.96 -29.80
CA GLU A 743 -21.13 53.52 -31.15
C GLU A 743 -19.79 53.14 -31.80
N VAL A 744 -19.85 52.57 -33.01
CA VAL A 744 -18.65 52.20 -33.78
C VAL A 744 -18.09 53.44 -34.45
N ILE A 745 -16.91 53.90 -34.05
CA ILE A 745 -16.29 55.13 -34.56
C ILE A 745 -15.45 54.87 -35.81
N SER A 746 -14.66 53.80 -35.78
CA SER A 746 -13.84 53.38 -36.92
C SER A 746 -13.65 51.86 -36.92
N VAL A 747 -13.43 51.32 -38.10
CA VAL A 747 -13.05 49.93 -38.34
C VAL A 747 -11.81 49.95 -39.23
N GLU A 748 -10.73 49.36 -38.75
CA GLU A 748 -9.44 49.25 -39.44
C GLU A 748 -9.00 47.79 -39.44
N ARG A 749 -8.06 47.42 -40.32
CA ARG A 749 -7.45 46.08 -40.26
C ARG A 749 -6.55 45.99 -39.03
N ALA A 750 -6.56 44.84 -38.37
CA ALA A 750 -5.58 44.54 -37.33
C ALA A 750 -4.21 44.29 -37.98
N GLU A 751 -3.14 44.75 -37.33
CA GLU A 751 -1.75 44.48 -37.74
C GLU A 751 -1.26 43.10 -37.28
#